data_AF-A0A2N5YUA8-F1
#
_entry.id   AF-A0A2N5YUA8-F1
#
_cell.length_a   1.000
_cell.length_b   1.000
_cell.length_c   1.000
_cell.angle_alpha   90.00
_cell.angle_beta   90.00
_cell.angle_gamma   90.00
#
_symmetry.space_group_name_H-M   'P 1'
#
loop_
_entity.id
_entity.type
_entity.pdbx_description
1 polymer ?
#
loop_
_entity_poly.entity_id
_entity_poly.type
_entity_poly.pdbx_seq_one_letter_code
_entity_poly.pdbx_strand_id
1 'polypeptide(L)'
;MNMKKIGIFIAALVCSFSLFSQGVSINTDGSNADGSAMLDIQSTESGVLIPRMTEAERDAIVSPATGLMIYKTDNTPGFYFNSGTDVSPVWERLIIGDDAVDGSGTATRVAFWDSPSTLSSDADLYWDNTTKSLGIGTNSIALNTSLHINQTAWDHGAVLFSGTNFGGMIDPPSCLGSNMLWYPDKSAFRSGYTGLTSFWSNANIGNYSFSSGYDNIASGEGSSSFGYGTIASGDYSLAVGYEPISSGDFSVSLGHSTISLGDYSIAMGYDCKAKQENSIALGYETECDGVVSVAIGFQDTVTGNHSVAIGTKCKASGFGSYAIGEEALASSDNTYAIGMYSEAIGIESFTFGNSDTTLGSGSMTIGSNLISCSRNEQVFGQHNTVYTPISTTNWEPADRLFVIGNGATSSTRSNALVILKNGNTGIGTSTPSTQFHTTGGVRFANYTNCFLSVDANGNLGVSTSSSLFTDGDGLSWSGTTLNSVWTQSGDDIYNNNTGKVSIGTSTPATNTSLHVEQSASDNGAVVFVGSHSGGAIDPPVCSGATMLWYPDKAAFRTGYVSSSTYWSNANIGDYSFSSGVDNIVSGMGSTAFGFFNNVSGNYSFAAGHSIDSYGDNSVSFGNSSNANGDYSIAMGFLCEALGLSSISLGHQNSCSGDHSTAIGFQNTLTYSNSVAIGSVCTGSANGTIIIGSSSTASGDGAMSLGTWMNAIGDYSMAIGLNGGTASGESSIAFGNNLNAYSAFEQVVGYQNTSYTPNSTTTWDDADRLFVIGNGYVSPSDAMVVLKNGDTGIGTSTPSRKFEVSGVGEQFVRVSSVNHDICGYEWFRSDPGYYDCRVYNNGGNLRFAYSADDLTTVTDLVTFRSSGNVGIGTTAPAYQLQLSTNSAAKPTSSAWTIASDGRLKTDIREYQAGLDSLMMIEPVWFTYTGEAGMPQETGVGVIAQDLQKVAPYMITECTYTDENGSETEYLGVDNGAMTYMLINSVQEQQVIIEELLKQNEDLKRRIEKLEEQ
;
A
#
# COMPACT_ATOMS: atom_id res chain seq x y z
N MET A 1 -47.32 -33.32 -113.19
CA MET A 1 -48.16 -32.26 -113.80
C MET A 1 -48.38 -31.22 -112.72
N ASN A 2 -47.89 -29.97 -112.83
CA ASN A 2 -48.43 -28.85 -113.63
C ASN A 2 -49.86 -28.44 -113.16
N MET A 3 -50.23 -27.16 -113.02
CA MET A 3 -49.61 -25.93 -113.55
C MET A 3 -50.04 -24.61 -112.84
N LYS A 4 -49.21 -23.58 -113.06
CA LYS A 4 -49.25 -22.14 -112.71
C LYS A 4 -50.59 -21.32 -112.82
N LYS A 5 -50.62 -20.24 -112.00
CA LYS A 5 -51.12 -18.83 -112.22
C LYS A 5 -52.55 -18.41 -111.82
N ILE A 6 -52.70 -17.08 -111.59
CA ILE A 6 -53.89 -16.26 -111.20
C ILE A 6 -54.16 -16.31 -109.67
N GLY A 7 -54.59 -15.26 -108.93
CA GLY A 7 -54.85 -13.84 -109.23
C GLY A 7 -56.23 -13.35 -108.72
N ILE A 8 -56.29 -12.16 -108.08
CA ILE A 8 -57.49 -11.32 -107.77
C ILE A 8 -58.23 -11.48 -106.39
N PHE A 9 -58.32 -10.32 -105.68
CA PHE A 9 -59.31 -9.79 -104.70
C PHE A 9 -59.45 -10.24 -103.21
N ILE A 10 -59.14 -9.27 -102.32
CA ILE A 10 -60.00 -8.57 -101.34
C ILE A 10 -60.71 -9.31 -100.16
N ALA A 11 -60.46 -8.74 -98.96
CA ALA A 11 -61.23 -8.71 -97.70
C ALA A 11 -61.42 -10.01 -96.86
N ALA A 12 -60.94 -9.97 -95.60
CA ALA A 12 -61.79 -9.72 -94.43
C ALA A 12 -61.02 -9.75 -93.08
N LEU A 13 -61.22 -8.72 -92.24
CA LEU A 13 -61.33 -8.75 -90.75
C LEU A 13 -60.16 -9.30 -89.88
N VAL A 14 -59.93 -8.88 -88.61
CA VAL A 14 -60.30 -7.68 -87.80
C VAL A 14 -59.46 -7.68 -86.49
N CYS A 15 -59.53 -6.61 -85.67
CA CYS A 15 -58.94 -6.47 -84.32
C CYS A 15 -57.38 -6.43 -84.24
N SER A 16 -56.73 -5.84 -83.22
CA SER A 16 -57.10 -4.81 -82.24
C SER A 16 -55.82 -4.33 -81.51
N PHE A 17 -55.76 -3.04 -81.17
CA PHE A 17 -55.07 -2.43 -80.01
C PHE A 17 -53.61 -2.78 -79.58
N SER A 18 -52.92 -1.68 -79.23
CA SER A 18 -51.91 -1.53 -78.15
C SER A 18 -50.42 -1.43 -78.51
N LEU A 19 -49.79 -0.45 -77.85
CA LEU A 19 -48.38 -0.08 -77.89
C LEU A 19 -47.53 -1.07 -77.07
N PHE A 20 -46.28 -1.31 -77.49
CA PHE A 20 -45.24 -1.88 -76.63
C PHE A 20 -43.89 -1.16 -76.80
N SER A 21 -43.16 -1.13 -75.68
CA SER A 21 -41.93 -0.41 -75.28
C SER A 21 -40.78 -0.18 -76.29
N GLN A 22 -39.91 0.79 -75.96
CA GLN A 22 -38.65 1.12 -76.66
C GLN A 22 -37.39 0.68 -75.87
N GLY A 23 -37.46 -0.37 -75.05
CA GLY A 23 -36.29 -0.97 -74.40
C GLY A 23 -35.70 -2.12 -75.22
N VAL A 24 -34.38 -2.13 -75.42
CA VAL A 24 -33.66 -3.23 -76.09
C VAL A 24 -32.99 -4.09 -75.03
N SER A 25 -33.38 -5.37 -74.90
CA SER A 25 -32.63 -6.34 -74.08
C SER A 25 -31.66 -7.16 -74.91
N ILE A 26 -30.47 -7.41 -74.35
CA ILE A 26 -29.48 -8.35 -74.87
C ILE A 26 -29.10 -9.31 -73.74
N ASN A 27 -29.82 -10.43 -73.67
CA ASN A 27 -29.63 -11.48 -72.66
C ASN A 27 -29.73 -12.87 -73.32
N THR A 28 -29.48 -13.91 -72.53
CA THR A 28 -29.56 -15.32 -72.96
C THR A 28 -30.72 -16.09 -72.33
N ASP A 29 -31.45 -15.48 -71.39
CA ASP A 29 -32.59 -16.05 -70.68
C ASP A 29 -33.96 -15.59 -71.22
N GLY A 30 -33.98 -14.56 -72.09
CA GLY A 30 -35.19 -14.03 -72.70
C GLY A 30 -35.95 -13.04 -71.82
N SER A 31 -35.31 -12.44 -70.80
CA SER A 31 -35.94 -11.37 -70.02
C SER A 31 -36.25 -10.13 -70.90
N ASN A 32 -37.30 -9.39 -70.55
CA ASN A 32 -37.54 -8.07 -71.14
C ASN A 32 -36.51 -7.09 -70.56
N ALA A 33 -36.12 -6.07 -71.33
CA ALA A 33 -35.31 -4.98 -70.81
C ALA A 33 -36.02 -4.31 -69.62
N ASP A 34 -35.27 -4.02 -68.57
CA ASP A 34 -35.78 -3.26 -67.42
C ASP A 34 -36.40 -1.94 -67.88
N GLY A 35 -37.55 -1.59 -67.30
CA GLY A 35 -38.32 -0.40 -67.69
C GLY A 35 -37.58 0.93 -67.50
N SER A 36 -36.50 0.95 -66.72
CA SER A 36 -35.62 2.11 -66.53
C SER A 36 -34.46 2.20 -67.53
N ALA A 37 -34.18 1.15 -68.31
CA ALA A 37 -33.05 1.06 -69.22
C ALA A 37 -33.47 1.06 -70.70
N MET A 38 -32.92 1.98 -71.51
CA MET A 38 -33.09 1.92 -72.97
C MET A 38 -32.33 0.75 -73.62
N LEU A 39 -31.24 0.32 -72.97
CA LEU A 39 -30.45 -0.85 -73.34
C LEU A 39 -30.09 -1.61 -72.06
N ASP A 40 -30.62 -2.82 -71.94
CA ASP A 40 -30.39 -3.71 -70.80
C ASP A 40 -29.61 -4.95 -71.26
N ILE A 41 -28.55 -5.31 -70.55
CA ILE A 41 -27.62 -6.36 -70.98
C ILE A 41 -27.31 -7.27 -69.78
N GLN A 42 -27.95 -8.43 -69.78
CA GLN A 42 -27.88 -9.42 -68.71
C GLN A 42 -27.21 -10.69 -69.23
N SER A 43 -25.93 -10.88 -68.88
CA SER A 43 -25.16 -12.07 -69.24
C SER A 43 -24.07 -12.36 -68.19
N THR A 44 -23.90 -13.64 -67.88
CA THR A 44 -22.88 -14.14 -66.94
C THR A 44 -21.61 -14.62 -67.63
N GLU A 45 -21.60 -14.69 -68.97
CA GLU A 45 -20.50 -15.26 -69.76
C GLU A 45 -19.98 -14.31 -70.85
N SER A 46 -20.58 -13.13 -71.02
CA SER A 46 -20.18 -12.14 -72.04
C SER A 46 -20.56 -10.72 -71.59
N GLY A 47 -19.79 -9.72 -72.02
CA GLY A 47 -20.02 -8.32 -71.65
C GLY A 47 -20.18 -7.39 -72.85
N VAL A 48 -20.38 -6.10 -72.57
CA VAL A 48 -20.52 -5.05 -73.59
C VAL A 48 -19.14 -4.61 -74.09
N LEU A 49 -18.85 -4.79 -75.38
CA LEU A 49 -17.63 -4.26 -75.99
C LEU A 49 -17.88 -2.86 -76.55
N ILE A 50 -17.60 -1.85 -75.73
CA ILE A 50 -17.62 -0.43 -76.10
C ILE A 50 -16.59 -0.14 -77.22
N PRO A 51 -16.84 0.78 -78.17
CA PRO A 51 -15.93 1.07 -79.28
C PRO A 51 -14.49 1.32 -78.85
N ARG A 52 -13.56 0.54 -79.42
CA ARG A 52 -12.13 0.56 -79.14
C ARG A 52 -11.38 1.31 -80.23
N MET A 53 -10.68 2.38 -79.87
CA MET A 53 -10.03 3.27 -80.83
C MET A 53 -8.83 4.03 -80.24
N THR A 54 -7.95 4.50 -81.10
CA THR A 54 -6.82 5.36 -80.71
C THR A 54 -7.26 6.77 -80.31
N GLU A 55 -6.37 7.52 -79.66
CA GLU A 55 -6.55 8.94 -79.36
C GLU A 55 -6.78 9.77 -80.62
N ALA A 56 -6.02 9.51 -81.69
CA ALA A 56 -6.20 10.19 -82.96
C ALA A 56 -7.57 9.88 -83.62
N GLU A 57 -8.08 8.66 -83.45
CA GLU A 57 -9.42 8.27 -83.93
C GLU A 57 -10.54 8.84 -83.05
N ARG A 58 -10.35 8.91 -81.73
CA ARG A 58 -11.26 9.58 -80.77
C ARG A 58 -11.38 11.07 -81.09
N ASP A 59 -10.25 11.74 -81.31
CA ASP A 59 -10.21 13.17 -81.61
C ASP A 59 -10.68 13.49 -83.04
N ALA A 60 -10.73 12.48 -83.91
CA ALA A 60 -11.37 12.55 -85.22
C ALA A 60 -12.90 12.31 -85.19
N ILE A 61 -13.50 12.00 -84.03
CA ILE A 61 -14.96 11.95 -83.92
C ILE A 61 -15.49 13.39 -84.05
N VAL A 62 -16.16 13.67 -85.16
CA VAL A 62 -16.83 14.96 -85.39
C VAL A 62 -18.11 14.99 -84.57
N SER A 63 -18.21 15.95 -83.65
CA SER A 63 -19.37 16.16 -82.77
C SER A 63 -19.83 14.92 -81.99
N PRO A 64 -18.99 14.37 -81.10
CA PRO A 64 -19.41 13.28 -80.22
C PRO A 64 -20.46 13.79 -79.23
N ALA A 65 -21.53 13.02 -79.04
CA ALA A 65 -22.57 13.37 -78.07
C ALA A 65 -22.00 13.47 -76.65
N THR A 66 -22.56 14.36 -75.83
CA THR A 66 -22.29 14.37 -74.38
C THR A 66 -22.68 13.00 -73.78
N GLY A 67 -21.80 12.40 -72.99
CA GLY A 67 -21.97 11.04 -72.44
C GLY A 67 -21.56 9.89 -73.35
N LEU A 68 -21.13 10.14 -74.61
CA LEU A 68 -20.60 9.09 -75.48
C LEU A 68 -19.38 8.42 -74.83
N MET A 69 -19.46 7.12 -74.55
CA MET A 69 -18.37 6.34 -73.96
C MET A 69 -17.59 5.57 -75.03
N ILE A 70 -16.27 5.62 -74.96
CA ILE A 70 -15.32 4.88 -75.81
C ILE A 70 -14.24 4.24 -74.93
N TYR A 71 -13.62 3.16 -75.41
CA TYR A 71 -12.41 2.62 -74.78
C TYR A 71 -11.19 3.03 -75.61
N LYS A 72 -10.40 3.98 -75.10
CA LYS A 72 -9.17 4.43 -75.77
C LYS A 72 -8.15 3.30 -75.70
N THR A 73 -7.46 3.00 -76.80
CA THR A 73 -6.52 1.85 -76.89
C THR A 73 -5.04 2.21 -76.87
N ASP A 74 -4.70 3.49 -76.99
CA ASP A 74 -3.34 4.03 -76.89
C ASP A 74 -3.32 5.31 -76.03
N ASN A 75 -2.16 5.96 -75.91
CA ASN A 75 -1.96 7.24 -75.18
C ASN A 75 -2.73 7.36 -73.85
N THR A 76 -2.56 6.39 -72.95
CA THR A 76 -3.42 6.11 -71.77
C THR A 76 -4.71 5.39 -72.16
N PRO A 77 -4.65 4.05 -72.33
CA PRO A 77 -5.84 3.25 -72.57
C PRO A 77 -6.82 3.26 -71.38
N GLY A 78 -8.10 3.06 -71.65
CA GLY A 78 -9.15 2.99 -70.63
C GLY A 78 -10.50 3.48 -71.14
N PHE A 79 -11.52 3.42 -70.29
CA PHE A 79 -12.83 4.00 -70.59
C PHE A 79 -12.77 5.53 -70.48
N TYR A 80 -13.16 6.21 -71.55
CA TYR A 80 -13.35 7.65 -71.61
C TYR A 80 -14.80 7.94 -71.99
N PHE A 81 -15.36 9.02 -71.47
CA PHE A 81 -16.62 9.57 -71.93
C PHE A 81 -16.45 11.05 -72.29
N ASN A 82 -17.25 11.53 -73.23
CA ASN A 82 -17.29 12.96 -73.53
C ASN A 82 -18.13 13.69 -72.46
N SER A 83 -17.50 14.37 -71.51
CA SER A 83 -18.17 15.27 -70.55
C SER A 83 -18.52 16.62 -71.18
N GLY A 84 -17.89 16.96 -72.30
CA GLY A 84 -18.11 18.20 -73.05
C GLY A 84 -19.29 18.13 -74.00
N THR A 85 -19.53 19.25 -74.70
CA THR A 85 -20.65 19.39 -75.65
C THR A 85 -20.25 18.96 -77.06
N ASP A 86 -21.24 18.67 -77.90
CA ASP A 86 -21.09 18.24 -79.29
C ASP A 86 -20.32 19.25 -80.20
N VAL A 87 -20.07 20.47 -79.74
CA VAL A 87 -19.27 21.50 -80.44
C VAL A 87 -17.92 21.80 -79.78
N SER A 88 -17.69 21.27 -78.57
CA SER A 88 -16.43 21.39 -77.83
C SER A 88 -16.29 20.17 -76.92
N PRO A 89 -15.84 19.02 -77.46
CA PRO A 89 -15.78 17.78 -76.71
C PRO A 89 -14.64 17.81 -75.68
N VAL A 90 -14.93 17.27 -74.50
CA VAL A 90 -14.00 17.14 -73.38
C VAL A 90 -14.00 15.67 -73.00
N TRP A 91 -12.92 14.96 -73.31
CA TRP A 91 -12.82 13.53 -73.08
C TRP A 91 -12.24 13.24 -71.70
N GLU A 92 -13.12 12.99 -70.73
CA GLU A 92 -12.75 12.59 -69.37
C GLU A 92 -12.62 11.07 -69.26
N ARG A 93 -11.64 10.62 -68.49
CA ARG A 93 -11.47 9.19 -68.22
C ARG A 93 -12.39 8.79 -67.07
N LEU A 94 -13.20 7.75 -67.26
CA LEU A 94 -13.98 7.19 -66.17
C LEU A 94 -13.02 6.46 -65.21
N ILE A 95 -13.00 6.89 -63.96
CA ILE A 95 -12.23 6.26 -62.87
C ILE A 95 -13.23 5.58 -61.94
N ILE A 96 -12.98 4.32 -61.59
CA ILE A 96 -13.79 3.53 -60.65
C ILE A 96 -12.97 3.40 -59.37
N GLY A 97 -13.44 3.99 -58.27
CA GLY A 97 -12.83 3.85 -56.94
C GLY A 97 -13.45 2.69 -56.14
N ASP A 98 -12.82 2.14 -55.10
CA ASP A 98 -11.48 2.38 -54.56
C ASP A 98 -10.83 1.04 -54.15
N ASP A 99 -9.48 0.98 -54.19
CA ASP A 99 -8.60 -0.14 -53.77
C ASP A 99 -8.72 -1.51 -54.48
N ALA A 100 -8.25 -1.57 -55.74
CA ALA A 100 -7.83 -2.82 -56.38
C ALA A 100 -6.49 -2.69 -57.14
N VAL A 101 -5.37 -2.79 -56.40
CA VAL A 101 -4.02 -3.06 -56.94
C VAL A 101 -3.45 -4.30 -56.25
N ASP A 102 -3.62 -5.48 -56.85
CA ASP A 102 -3.13 -6.76 -56.33
C ASP A 102 -1.81 -7.23 -56.99
N GLY A 103 -0.69 -6.61 -56.57
CA GLY A 103 0.67 -7.10 -56.82
C GLY A 103 1.22 -6.88 -58.25
N SER A 104 2.53 -6.74 -58.47
CA SER A 104 3.69 -6.70 -57.56
C SER A 104 4.88 -6.11 -58.34
N GLY A 105 5.67 -5.16 -57.80
CA GLY A 105 6.77 -4.59 -58.61
C GLY A 105 7.62 -3.42 -58.10
N THR A 106 7.89 -3.32 -56.80
CA THR A 106 9.04 -2.57 -56.22
C THR A 106 9.38 -1.16 -56.76
N ALA A 107 8.75 -0.13 -56.20
CA ALA A 107 9.43 1.14 -55.95
C ALA A 107 9.49 1.36 -54.43
N THR A 108 10.70 1.31 -53.86
CA THR A 108 10.89 1.36 -52.41
C THR A 108 10.78 2.79 -51.88
N ARG A 109 9.64 3.09 -51.24
CA ARG A 109 9.46 3.77 -49.93
C ARG A 109 8.08 4.46 -49.90
N VAL A 110 7.27 4.10 -48.92
CA VAL A 110 5.91 4.64 -48.72
C VAL A 110 6.00 6.14 -48.41
N ALA A 111 5.32 6.95 -49.23
CA ALA A 111 5.10 8.36 -48.97
C ALA A 111 3.67 8.53 -48.45
N PHE A 112 3.53 8.87 -47.16
CA PHE A 112 2.23 9.18 -46.59
C PHE A 112 1.79 10.62 -46.97
N TRP A 113 1.19 10.69 -48.17
CA TRP A 113 0.23 11.67 -48.67
C TRP A 113 0.63 13.15 -48.89
N ASP A 114 -0.11 13.74 -49.83
CA ASP A 114 0.30 14.86 -50.68
C ASP A 114 -0.85 15.87 -50.97
N SER A 115 -1.97 15.82 -50.23
CA SER A 115 -3.09 16.78 -50.35
C SER A 115 -3.90 16.90 -49.04
N PRO A 116 -4.47 18.07 -48.68
CA PRO A 116 -5.14 18.27 -47.40
C PRO A 116 -6.63 17.88 -47.41
N SER A 117 -6.94 16.66 -47.00
CA SER A 117 -8.29 16.26 -46.58
C SER A 117 -8.22 15.22 -45.45
N THR A 118 -9.04 15.43 -44.43
CA THR A 118 -9.05 14.75 -43.12
C THR A 118 -9.27 13.23 -43.18
N LEU A 119 -8.75 12.52 -42.17
CA LEU A 119 -9.24 11.21 -41.73
C LEU A 119 -10.73 11.34 -41.37
N SER A 120 -11.61 11.08 -42.34
CA SER A 120 -13.04 11.44 -42.26
C SER A 120 -13.93 10.36 -41.64
N SER A 121 -13.33 9.29 -41.11
CA SER A 121 -14.04 8.17 -40.46
C SER A 121 -13.51 7.81 -39.07
N ASP A 122 -12.34 8.32 -38.66
CA ASP A 122 -11.72 8.01 -37.37
C ASP A 122 -11.48 9.31 -36.60
N ALA A 123 -12.38 9.61 -35.65
CA ALA A 123 -12.46 10.91 -34.98
C ALA A 123 -11.26 11.20 -34.07
N ASP A 124 -10.48 10.16 -33.73
CA ASP A 124 -9.42 10.20 -32.74
C ASP A 124 -8.01 10.35 -33.34
N LEU A 125 -7.85 10.55 -34.66
CA LEU A 125 -6.52 10.71 -35.28
C LEU A 125 -6.48 11.87 -36.29
N TYR A 126 -5.52 12.78 -36.14
CA TYR A 126 -5.42 14.02 -36.94
C TYR A 126 -3.96 14.32 -37.31
N TRP A 127 -3.64 14.60 -38.57
CA TRP A 127 -2.28 14.96 -38.98
C TRP A 127 -2.23 16.40 -39.52
N ASP A 128 -1.41 17.26 -38.90
CA ASP A 128 -1.17 18.62 -39.37
C ASP A 128 0.09 18.69 -40.25
N ASN A 129 -0.13 18.92 -41.54
CA ASN A 129 0.92 19.13 -42.54
C ASN A 129 1.73 20.43 -42.34
N THR A 130 1.19 21.41 -41.59
CA THR A 130 1.84 22.69 -41.31
C THR A 130 2.92 22.55 -40.25
N THR A 131 2.60 21.90 -39.12
CA THR A 131 3.55 21.65 -38.02
C THR A 131 4.31 20.33 -38.17
N LYS A 132 3.87 19.43 -39.05
CA LYS A 132 4.36 18.05 -39.25
C LYS A 132 4.16 17.17 -38.01
N SER A 133 2.92 17.13 -37.56
CA SER A 133 2.57 16.61 -36.24
C SER A 133 1.33 15.72 -36.26
N LEU A 134 1.33 14.68 -35.43
CA LEU A 134 0.19 13.79 -35.23
C LEU A 134 -0.57 14.17 -33.95
N GLY A 135 -1.83 14.54 -34.08
CA GLY A 135 -2.81 14.65 -33.01
C GLY A 135 -3.54 13.32 -32.81
N ILE A 136 -3.81 12.96 -31.54
CA ILE A 136 -4.70 11.86 -31.18
C ILE A 136 -5.76 12.43 -30.23
N GLY A 137 -7.04 12.33 -30.57
CA GLY A 137 -8.15 12.98 -29.84
C GLY A 137 -8.14 14.52 -29.84
N THR A 138 -7.35 15.15 -30.74
CA THR A 138 -7.35 16.61 -30.94
C THR A 138 -6.89 17.02 -32.33
N ASN A 139 -7.55 18.03 -32.88
CA ASN A 139 -7.13 18.78 -34.07
C ASN A 139 -6.41 20.10 -33.73
N SER A 140 -6.37 20.49 -32.44
CA SER A 140 -5.62 21.63 -31.94
C SER A 140 -4.25 21.15 -31.43
N ILE A 141 -3.33 20.93 -32.35
CA ILE A 141 -1.96 20.48 -32.02
C ILE A 141 -1.17 21.63 -31.40
N ALA A 142 -0.55 21.40 -30.24
CA ALA A 142 0.28 22.38 -29.58
C ALA A 142 1.56 22.67 -30.38
N LEU A 143 1.94 23.94 -30.51
CA LEU A 143 3.13 24.36 -31.26
C LEU A 143 4.39 23.64 -30.76
N ASN A 144 5.19 23.13 -31.70
CA ASN A 144 6.41 22.33 -31.48
C ASN A 144 6.21 20.90 -30.90
N THR A 145 4.99 20.34 -30.92
CA THR A 145 4.77 18.92 -30.58
C THR A 145 4.69 18.06 -31.84
N SER A 146 5.45 16.97 -31.94
CA SER A 146 5.34 16.01 -33.06
C SER A 146 4.23 14.97 -32.86
N LEU A 147 3.82 14.75 -31.60
CA LEU A 147 2.70 13.92 -31.19
C LEU A 147 1.94 14.66 -30.07
N HIS A 148 0.65 14.95 -30.25
CA HIS A 148 -0.21 15.58 -29.24
C HIS A 148 -1.43 14.72 -28.96
N ILE A 149 -1.48 14.10 -27.79
CA ILE A 149 -2.61 13.27 -27.36
C ILE A 149 -3.47 14.07 -26.39
N ASN A 150 -4.76 14.16 -26.66
CA ASN A 150 -5.75 14.87 -25.86
C ASN A 150 -6.97 13.98 -25.66
N GLN A 151 -7.45 13.89 -24.43
CA GLN A 151 -8.63 13.08 -24.09
C GLN A 151 -9.66 14.00 -23.43
N THR A 152 -10.89 13.92 -23.92
CA THR A 152 -12.05 14.57 -23.33
C THR A 152 -12.91 13.52 -22.63
N ALA A 153 -13.15 13.72 -21.33
CA ALA A 153 -13.74 12.79 -20.34
C ALA A 153 -12.71 11.92 -19.57
N TRP A 154 -13.16 11.41 -18.42
CA TRP A 154 -12.34 10.89 -17.30
C TRP A 154 -11.72 9.50 -17.52
N ASP A 155 -11.63 9.03 -18.76
CA ASP A 155 -11.02 7.73 -19.07
C ASP A 155 -9.51 7.91 -19.31
N HIS A 156 -8.69 7.29 -18.46
CA HIS A 156 -7.23 7.38 -18.55
C HIS A 156 -6.67 6.51 -19.70
N GLY A 157 -6.72 6.99 -20.93
CA GLY A 157 -6.12 6.32 -22.07
C GLY A 157 -4.59 6.45 -22.04
N ALA A 158 -3.91 5.50 -21.38
CA ALA A 158 -2.47 5.46 -21.29
C ALA A 158 -1.80 5.18 -22.65
N VAL A 159 -0.67 5.83 -22.93
CA VAL A 159 0.20 5.46 -24.06
C VAL A 159 0.95 4.19 -23.70
N LEU A 160 0.38 3.04 -24.05
CA LEU A 160 0.97 1.74 -23.78
C LEU A 160 2.07 1.39 -24.80
N PHE A 161 3.33 1.57 -24.40
CA PHE A 161 4.47 1.08 -25.16
C PHE A 161 4.68 -0.43 -24.93
N SER A 162 4.00 -1.26 -25.71
CA SER A 162 4.12 -2.73 -25.60
C SER A 162 5.22 -3.31 -26.49
N GLY A 163 5.86 -4.39 -26.04
CA GLY A 163 6.66 -5.28 -26.89
C GLY A 163 6.92 -6.62 -26.21
N THR A 164 7.33 -7.61 -26.97
CA THR A 164 7.64 -8.96 -26.47
C THR A 164 9.10 -9.03 -26.02
N ASN A 165 9.36 -9.49 -24.79
CA ASN A 165 10.71 -9.97 -24.43
C ASN A 165 11.17 -11.04 -25.44
N PHE A 166 12.49 -11.11 -25.69
CA PHE A 166 13.15 -12.08 -26.59
C PHE A 166 12.98 -11.86 -28.11
N GLY A 167 12.80 -10.61 -28.55
CA GLY A 167 12.62 -10.21 -29.95
C GLY A 167 13.89 -10.08 -30.80
N GLY A 168 15.09 -10.28 -30.24
CA GLY A 168 16.35 -10.28 -31.00
C GLY A 168 16.64 -8.96 -31.72
N MET A 169 16.28 -7.84 -31.10
CA MET A 169 16.26 -6.54 -31.76
C MET A 169 17.68 -6.02 -32.05
N ILE A 170 17.82 -5.38 -33.21
CA ILE A 170 19.04 -4.70 -33.66
C ILE A 170 19.37 -3.57 -32.67
N ASP A 171 20.66 -3.24 -32.51
CA ASP A 171 21.12 -2.06 -31.75
C ASP A 171 20.18 -0.85 -31.99
N PRO A 172 19.73 -0.16 -30.92
CA PRO A 172 18.85 0.98 -31.08
C PRO A 172 19.50 2.01 -32.02
N PRO A 173 18.73 2.58 -32.96
CA PRO A 173 19.27 3.51 -33.96
C PRO A 173 19.94 4.70 -33.28
N SER A 174 20.92 5.32 -33.96
CA SER A 174 21.80 6.35 -33.41
C SER A 174 21.06 7.50 -32.73
N CYS A 175 20.83 7.37 -31.42
CA CYS A 175 20.23 8.37 -30.57
C CYS A 175 21.28 9.44 -30.28
N LEU A 176 21.33 10.47 -31.12
CA LEU A 176 22.04 11.72 -30.83
C LEU A 176 21.01 12.81 -30.54
N GLY A 177 21.32 13.70 -29.61
CA GLY A 177 20.43 14.78 -29.18
C GLY A 177 19.39 14.35 -28.13
N SER A 178 18.30 15.10 -28.03
CA SER A 178 17.20 14.82 -27.11
C SER A 178 16.31 13.68 -27.63
N ASN A 179 16.23 12.59 -26.86
CA ASN A 179 15.56 11.36 -27.23
C ASN A 179 14.69 10.82 -26.07
N MET A 180 13.70 10.00 -26.41
CA MET A 180 12.99 9.10 -25.49
C MET A 180 12.94 7.73 -26.16
N LEU A 181 13.37 6.69 -25.45
CA LEU A 181 13.48 5.33 -25.96
C LEU A 181 12.93 4.34 -24.93
N TRP A 182 11.89 3.63 -25.33
CA TRP A 182 11.52 2.35 -24.73
C TRP A 182 12.23 1.24 -25.51
N TYR A 183 12.93 0.35 -24.81
CA TYR A 183 13.65 -0.78 -25.40
C TYR A 183 13.00 -2.09 -24.92
N PRO A 184 12.00 -2.62 -25.66
CA PRO A 184 11.11 -3.66 -25.15
C PRO A 184 11.82 -4.97 -24.78
N ASP A 185 12.83 -5.36 -25.57
CA ASP A 185 13.62 -6.59 -25.37
C ASP A 185 14.28 -6.67 -23.99
N LYS A 186 14.54 -5.53 -23.36
CA LYS A 186 15.10 -5.42 -22.01
C LYS A 186 14.12 -4.81 -21.00
N SER A 187 12.88 -4.50 -21.42
CA SER A 187 11.92 -3.72 -20.62
C SER A 187 12.53 -2.44 -20.02
N ALA A 188 13.39 -1.75 -20.78
CA ALA A 188 14.21 -0.64 -20.30
C ALA A 188 13.76 0.71 -20.86
N PHE A 189 13.87 1.78 -20.07
CA PHE A 189 13.44 3.13 -20.44
C PHE A 189 14.59 4.13 -20.41
N ARG A 190 14.64 5.03 -21.40
CA ARG A 190 15.61 6.11 -21.52
C ARG A 190 14.93 7.43 -21.89
N SER A 191 15.35 8.53 -21.27
CA SER A 191 14.90 9.88 -21.63
C SER A 191 16.01 10.93 -21.45
N GLY A 192 16.01 11.96 -22.29
CA GLY A 192 16.95 13.08 -22.18
C GLY A 192 17.93 13.15 -23.34
N TYR A 193 19.14 13.69 -23.11
CA TYR A 193 20.09 14.05 -24.16
C TYR A 193 21.29 13.10 -24.23
N THR A 194 21.71 12.77 -25.45
CA THR A 194 22.88 11.95 -25.75
C THR A 194 23.80 12.63 -26.78
N GLY A 195 25.01 13.01 -26.37
CA GLY A 195 26.05 13.62 -27.20
C GLY A 195 26.87 12.61 -28.00
N LEU A 196 26.87 11.33 -27.62
CA LEU A 196 27.50 10.22 -28.35
C LEU A 196 26.53 9.05 -28.53
N THR A 197 26.63 8.38 -29.70
CA THR A 197 25.80 7.21 -30.05
C THR A 197 26.06 5.98 -29.17
N SER A 198 27.19 5.94 -28.47
CA SER A 198 27.57 4.80 -27.61
C SER A 198 26.79 4.74 -26.30
N PHE A 199 26.35 5.88 -25.74
CA PHE A 199 25.76 5.92 -24.40
C PHE A 199 24.49 5.07 -24.27
N TRP A 200 23.63 5.05 -25.28
CA TRP A 200 22.42 4.21 -25.34
C TRP A 200 22.55 3.04 -26.33
N SER A 201 23.78 2.56 -26.60
CA SER A 201 23.98 1.30 -27.32
C SER A 201 23.48 0.10 -26.51
N ASN A 202 23.20 -1.05 -27.14
CA ASN A 202 22.66 -2.22 -26.45
C ASN A 202 23.54 -2.70 -25.28
N ALA A 203 24.86 -2.53 -25.37
CA ALA A 203 25.80 -2.89 -24.30
C ALA A 203 25.68 -1.99 -23.05
N ASN A 204 25.20 -0.75 -23.20
CA ASN A 204 25.05 0.24 -22.13
C ASN A 204 23.60 0.35 -21.60
N ILE A 205 22.74 -0.62 -21.96
CA ILE A 205 21.35 -0.74 -21.50
C ILE A 205 21.19 -2.06 -20.76
N GLY A 206 20.93 -2.02 -19.45
CA GLY A 206 20.61 -3.20 -18.65
C GLY A 206 19.14 -3.65 -18.77
N ASN A 207 18.85 -4.89 -18.36
CA ASN A 207 17.47 -5.35 -18.20
C ASN A 207 16.74 -4.51 -17.14
N TYR A 208 15.45 -4.21 -17.32
CA TYR A 208 14.61 -3.43 -16.41
C TYR A 208 15.16 -2.04 -16.00
N SER A 209 16.18 -1.54 -16.71
CA SER A 209 16.93 -0.37 -16.30
C SER A 209 16.25 0.95 -16.70
N PHE A 210 16.42 1.98 -15.87
CA PHE A 210 15.89 3.32 -16.11
C PHE A 210 17.04 4.33 -16.22
N SER A 211 17.02 5.22 -17.21
CA SER A 211 17.94 6.36 -17.21
C SER A 211 17.28 7.64 -17.71
N SER A 212 17.52 8.75 -17.01
CA SER A 212 17.03 10.07 -17.42
C SER A 212 18.04 11.20 -17.20
N GLY A 213 18.32 11.96 -18.25
CA GLY A 213 19.19 13.14 -18.19
C GLY A 213 20.16 13.25 -19.36
N TYR A 214 21.42 13.63 -19.11
CA TYR A 214 22.42 13.93 -20.12
C TYR A 214 23.60 12.93 -20.07
N ASP A 215 23.91 12.24 -21.17
CA ASP A 215 25.05 11.30 -21.30
C ASP A 215 25.18 10.23 -20.19
N ASN A 216 24.03 9.71 -19.75
CA ASN A 216 23.94 8.71 -18.69
C ASN A 216 23.99 7.26 -19.22
N ILE A 217 24.61 6.37 -18.44
CA ILE A 217 24.66 4.92 -18.64
C ILE A 217 23.90 4.24 -17.49
N ALA A 218 23.09 3.23 -17.82
CA ALA A 218 22.44 2.33 -16.86
C ALA A 218 22.52 0.90 -17.44
N SER A 219 23.64 0.21 -17.21
CA SER A 219 23.99 -1.03 -17.91
C SER A 219 23.75 -2.30 -17.09
N GLY A 220 23.67 -2.20 -15.75
CA GLY A 220 23.31 -3.33 -14.88
C GLY A 220 21.81 -3.63 -14.90
N GLU A 221 21.43 -4.87 -14.59
CA GLU A 221 20.04 -5.31 -14.43
C GLU A 221 19.36 -4.52 -13.30
N GLY A 222 18.17 -3.96 -13.54
CA GLY A 222 17.45 -3.10 -12.59
C GLY A 222 18.13 -1.75 -12.29
N SER A 223 19.29 -1.44 -12.89
CA SER A 223 20.05 -0.24 -12.57
C SER A 223 19.32 1.05 -12.98
N SER A 224 19.54 2.11 -12.21
CA SER A 224 18.87 3.40 -12.38
C SER A 224 19.88 4.55 -12.39
N SER A 225 19.81 5.44 -13.39
CA SER A 225 20.75 6.57 -13.48
C SER A 225 20.11 7.90 -13.88
N PHE A 226 20.39 8.96 -13.12
CA PHE A 226 19.67 10.23 -13.19
C PHE A 226 20.60 11.45 -13.08
N GLY A 227 20.55 12.37 -14.04
CA GLY A 227 21.34 13.61 -14.00
C GLY A 227 22.28 13.78 -15.20
N TYR A 228 23.56 14.06 -14.97
CA TYR A 228 24.56 14.35 -16.00
C TYR A 228 25.76 13.40 -15.88
N GLY A 229 26.13 12.70 -16.95
CA GLY A 229 27.32 11.84 -17.00
C GLY A 229 27.32 10.67 -16.02
N THR A 230 26.14 10.25 -15.53
CA THR A 230 26.02 9.24 -14.48
C THR A 230 26.24 7.83 -15.02
N ILE A 231 26.91 6.95 -14.28
CA ILE A 231 27.15 5.55 -14.67
C ILE A 231 26.62 4.62 -13.57
N ALA A 232 25.54 3.88 -13.84
CA ALA A 232 25.05 2.79 -12.99
C ALA A 232 25.30 1.46 -13.72
N SER A 233 26.39 0.77 -13.38
CA SER A 233 26.85 -0.43 -14.11
C SER A 233 26.76 -1.72 -13.33
N GLY A 234 26.70 -1.68 -11.99
CA GLY A 234 26.37 -2.85 -11.18
C GLY A 234 24.88 -3.17 -11.22
N ASP A 235 24.51 -4.42 -10.95
CA ASP A 235 23.10 -4.84 -10.91
C ASP A 235 22.40 -4.18 -9.71
N TYR A 236 21.17 -3.71 -9.91
CA TYR A 236 20.35 -2.95 -8.96
C TYR A 236 21.00 -1.66 -8.43
N SER A 237 22.05 -1.15 -9.09
CA SER A 237 22.76 0.07 -8.68
C SER A 237 22.02 1.37 -9.01
N LEU A 238 22.30 2.44 -8.24
CA LEU A 238 21.65 3.75 -8.36
C LEU A 238 22.69 4.88 -8.42
N ALA A 239 22.77 5.60 -9.55
CA ALA A 239 23.65 6.76 -9.73
C ALA A 239 22.83 8.06 -9.96
N VAL A 240 22.95 9.07 -9.09
CA VAL A 240 22.20 10.33 -9.22
C VAL A 240 23.08 11.57 -9.03
N GLY A 241 23.09 12.49 -9.98
CA GLY A 241 23.73 13.81 -9.86
C GLY A 241 24.61 14.19 -11.05
N TYR A 242 25.84 14.63 -10.78
CA TYR A 242 26.81 15.06 -11.79
C TYR A 242 28.06 14.17 -11.75
N GLU A 243 28.26 13.36 -12.79
CA GLU A 243 29.34 12.37 -12.93
C GLU A 243 29.49 11.30 -11.80
N PRO A 244 28.43 10.83 -11.09
CA PRO A 244 28.53 9.71 -10.16
C PRO A 244 28.71 8.37 -10.88
N ILE A 245 29.43 7.44 -10.26
CA ILE A 245 29.69 6.08 -10.74
C ILE A 245 29.26 5.07 -9.66
N SER A 246 28.38 4.14 -10.02
CA SER A 246 27.94 3.01 -9.17
C SER A 246 28.24 1.71 -9.92
N SER A 247 29.37 1.07 -9.60
CA SER A 247 29.87 -0.11 -10.31
C SER A 247 29.66 -1.43 -9.59
N GLY A 248 29.51 -1.42 -8.27
CA GLY A 248 29.20 -2.63 -7.49
C GLY A 248 27.70 -2.95 -7.50
N ASP A 249 27.36 -4.20 -7.25
CA ASP A 249 25.96 -4.64 -7.20
C ASP A 249 25.27 -4.05 -5.96
N PHE A 250 24.02 -3.62 -6.10
CA PHE A 250 23.24 -2.87 -5.10
C PHE A 250 23.90 -1.56 -4.61
N SER A 251 24.92 -1.04 -5.31
CA SER A 251 25.64 0.17 -4.88
C SER A 251 24.90 1.48 -5.20
N VAL A 252 25.17 2.52 -4.41
CA VAL A 252 24.43 3.80 -4.47
C VAL A 252 25.39 5.00 -4.46
N SER A 253 25.49 5.73 -5.58
CA SER A 253 26.27 6.97 -5.69
C SER A 253 25.39 8.20 -5.93
N LEU A 254 25.38 9.14 -4.97
CA LEU A 254 24.50 10.31 -4.97
C LEU A 254 25.30 11.62 -4.79
N GLY A 255 25.32 12.50 -5.80
CA GLY A 255 25.95 13.81 -5.72
C GLY A 255 26.87 14.14 -6.90
N HIS A 256 28.04 14.72 -6.63
CA HIS A 256 29.01 15.17 -7.64
C HIS A 256 30.27 14.30 -7.59
N SER A 257 30.60 13.63 -8.69
CA SER A 257 31.79 12.78 -8.85
C SER A 257 31.94 11.69 -7.76
N THR A 258 30.83 11.21 -7.18
CA THR A 258 30.86 10.14 -6.16
C THR A 258 31.06 8.77 -6.81
N ILE A 259 31.79 7.87 -6.14
CA ILE A 259 32.19 6.57 -6.70
C ILE A 259 31.89 5.47 -5.69
N SER A 260 31.04 4.50 -6.06
CA SER A 260 30.72 3.29 -5.29
C SER A 260 31.15 2.08 -6.11
N LEU A 261 32.26 1.44 -5.76
CA LEU A 261 32.86 0.33 -6.53
C LEU A 261 32.54 -1.05 -5.97
N GLY A 262 32.34 -1.15 -4.65
CA GLY A 262 32.07 -2.43 -4.00
C GLY A 262 30.58 -2.75 -3.94
N ASP A 263 30.25 -4.03 -3.80
CA ASP A 263 28.86 -4.45 -3.65
C ASP A 263 28.27 -3.92 -2.33
N TYR A 264 27.00 -3.53 -2.35
CA TYR A 264 26.29 -2.86 -1.25
C TYR A 264 26.94 -1.55 -0.76
N SER A 265 27.89 -0.97 -1.51
CA SER A 265 28.58 0.26 -1.09
C SER A 265 27.79 1.54 -1.39
N ILE A 266 28.01 2.58 -0.56
CA ILE A 266 27.25 3.85 -0.63
C ILE A 266 28.22 5.04 -0.63
N ALA A 267 28.19 5.88 -1.66
CA ALA A 267 28.93 7.13 -1.75
C ALA A 267 28.00 8.34 -1.93
N MET A 268 28.05 9.32 -1.01
CA MET A 268 27.16 10.50 -1.05
C MET A 268 27.91 11.81 -0.84
N GLY A 269 27.65 12.82 -1.66
CA GLY A 269 28.18 14.17 -1.51
C GLY A 269 29.07 14.61 -2.68
N TYR A 270 30.29 15.04 -2.40
CA TYR A 270 31.24 15.54 -3.42
C TYR A 270 32.54 14.72 -3.38
N ASP A 271 32.94 14.13 -4.51
CA ASP A 271 34.17 13.32 -4.70
C ASP A 271 34.40 12.21 -3.64
N CYS A 272 33.31 11.69 -3.06
CA CYS A 272 33.34 10.62 -2.05
C CYS A 272 33.46 9.24 -2.70
N LYS A 273 34.27 8.34 -2.12
CA LYS A 273 34.68 7.08 -2.74
C LYS A 273 34.52 5.89 -1.78
N ALA A 274 33.53 5.04 -2.03
CA ALA A 274 33.30 3.79 -1.32
C ALA A 274 33.81 2.62 -2.20
N LYS A 275 35.01 2.12 -1.92
CA LYS A 275 35.76 1.25 -2.85
C LYS A 275 35.56 -0.26 -2.63
N GLN A 276 35.08 -0.66 -1.46
CA GLN A 276 35.01 -2.06 -1.03
C GLN A 276 33.59 -2.50 -0.69
N GLU A 277 33.37 -3.81 -0.54
CA GLU A 277 32.09 -4.40 -0.17
C GLU A 277 31.57 -3.84 1.18
N ASN A 278 30.29 -3.49 1.24
CA ASN A 278 29.62 -2.87 2.40
C ASN A 278 30.32 -1.58 2.92
N SER A 279 31.09 -0.88 2.08
CA SER A 279 31.75 0.38 2.48
C SER A 279 30.85 1.61 2.30
N ILE A 280 30.98 2.59 3.19
CA ILE A 280 30.17 3.82 3.20
C ILE A 280 31.10 5.04 3.21
N ALA A 281 30.89 6.00 2.29
CA ALA A 281 31.66 7.24 2.19
C ALA A 281 30.72 8.45 1.98
N LEU A 282 30.56 9.30 3.00
CA LEU A 282 29.59 10.41 2.98
C LEU A 282 30.28 11.75 3.29
N GLY A 283 30.03 12.79 2.48
CA GLY A 283 30.42 14.17 2.75
C GLY A 283 31.20 14.84 1.61
N TYR A 284 32.46 15.18 1.84
CA TYR A 284 33.32 15.89 0.88
C TYR A 284 34.72 15.25 0.83
N GLU A 285 35.15 14.78 -0.33
CA GLU A 285 36.46 14.14 -0.59
C GLU A 285 36.80 12.96 0.37
N THR A 286 35.80 12.26 0.93
CA THR A 286 36.03 11.11 1.83
C THR A 286 36.32 9.83 1.05
N GLU A 287 37.23 8.99 1.55
CA GLU A 287 37.61 7.72 0.93
C GLU A 287 37.50 6.55 1.92
N CYS A 288 36.68 5.55 1.59
CA CYS A 288 36.55 4.31 2.34
C CYS A 288 37.01 3.12 1.46
N ASP A 289 38.21 2.63 1.73
CA ASP A 289 38.86 1.47 1.11
C ASP A 289 38.94 0.26 2.06
N GLY A 290 38.16 0.29 3.15
CA GLY A 290 37.96 -0.84 4.06
C GLY A 290 36.66 -1.60 3.78
N VAL A 291 36.69 -2.92 3.89
CA VAL A 291 35.51 -3.80 3.83
C VAL A 291 34.69 -3.66 5.12
N VAL A 292 33.36 -3.51 5.01
CA VAL A 292 32.44 -3.23 6.13
C VAL A 292 32.86 -1.99 6.96
N SER A 293 33.29 -0.92 6.29
CA SER A 293 33.86 0.28 6.92
C SER A 293 33.10 1.56 6.55
N VAL A 294 33.28 2.62 7.35
CA VAL A 294 32.47 3.86 7.28
C VAL A 294 33.34 5.12 7.38
N ALA A 295 33.31 5.99 6.38
CA ALA A 295 33.91 7.32 6.37
C ALA A 295 32.83 8.41 6.25
N ILE A 296 32.73 9.35 7.20
CA ILE A 296 31.69 10.40 7.20
C ILE A 296 32.26 11.76 7.62
N GLY A 297 32.45 12.67 6.66
CA GLY A 297 33.03 13.97 6.96
C GLY A 297 33.66 14.72 5.80
N PHE A 298 34.81 15.36 6.07
CA PHE A 298 35.61 16.12 5.11
C PHE A 298 37.01 15.51 5.02
N GLN A 299 37.40 14.97 3.86
CA GLN A 299 38.72 14.36 3.62
C GLN A 299 39.08 13.17 4.56
N ASP A 300 38.10 12.53 5.18
CA ASP A 300 38.32 11.34 6.00
C ASP A 300 38.78 10.15 5.15
N THR A 301 39.68 9.32 5.67
CA THR A 301 40.25 8.15 4.98
C THR A 301 40.17 6.90 5.87
N VAL A 302 39.51 5.86 5.39
CA VAL A 302 39.44 4.55 6.06
C VAL A 302 40.07 3.48 5.16
N THR A 303 41.14 2.84 5.63
CA THR A 303 41.78 1.70 4.94
C THR A 303 41.77 0.42 5.76
N GLY A 304 41.36 0.50 7.04
CA GLY A 304 41.11 -0.67 7.87
C GLY A 304 39.76 -1.31 7.55
N ASN A 305 39.67 -2.64 7.57
CA ASN A 305 38.39 -3.36 7.51
C ASN A 305 37.67 -3.25 8.87
N HIS A 306 36.34 -3.25 8.87
CA HIS A 306 35.49 -3.04 10.06
C HIS A 306 35.80 -1.74 10.84
N SER A 307 36.24 -0.70 10.13
CA SER A 307 36.79 0.53 10.71
C SER A 307 35.96 1.76 10.40
N VAL A 308 36.09 2.81 11.22
CA VAL A 308 35.23 3.99 11.16
C VAL A 308 36.07 5.27 11.26
N ALA A 309 35.86 6.22 10.34
CA ALA A 309 36.35 7.59 10.45
C ALA A 309 35.19 8.58 10.38
N ILE A 310 35.11 9.53 11.32
CA ILE A 310 34.05 10.56 11.35
C ILE A 310 34.62 11.91 11.76
N GLY A 311 34.68 12.87 10.82
CA GLY A 311 34.89 14.28 11.10
C GLY A 311 35.62 15.04 10.00
N THR A 312 36.86 15.45 10.26
CA THR A 312 37.69 16.20 9.31
C THR A 312 39.07 15.57 9.24
N LYS A 313 39.47 15.02 8.09
CA LYS A 313 40.77 14.37 7.83
C LYS A 313 41.12 13.27 8.85
N CYS A 314 40.12 12.60 9.41
CA CYS A 314 40.32 11.43 10.26
C CYS A 314 40.90 10.27 9.44
N LYS A 315 41.77 9.47 10.06
CA LYS A 315 42.39 8.32 9.41
C LYS A 315 42.32 7.06 10.26
N ALA A 316 41.49 6.10 9.84
CA ALA A 316 41.36 4.78 10.46
C ALA A 316 42.03 3.72 9.56
N SER A 317 43.24 3.27 9.94
CA SER A 317 44.11 2.43 9.09
C SER A 317 44.24 0.97 9.56
N GLY A 318 44.10 0.72 10.87
CA GLY A 318 44.18 -0.64 11.42
C GLY A 318 42.85 -1.38 11.32
N PHE A 319 42.87 -2.72 11.40
CA PHE A 319 41.66 -3.52 11.45
C PHE A 319 40.82 -3.18 12.70
N GLY A 320 39.51 -2.96 12.54
CA GLY A 320 38.63 -2.61 13.66
C GLY A 320 38.98 -1.29 14.35
N SER A 321 39.52 -0.30 13.62
CA SER A 321 39.97 0.98 14.19
C SER A 321 38.94 2.11 14.03
N TYR A 322 38.93 3.05 14.98
CA TYR A 322 37.96 4.14 15.08
C TYR A 322 38.68 5.48 15.23
N ALA A 323 38.48 6.41 14.29
CA ALA A 323 39.07 7.75 14.29
C ALA A 323 37.96 8.82 14.21
N ILE A 324 37.71 9.57 15.29
CA ILE A 324 36.56 10.49 15.38
C ILE A 324 37.03 11.86 15.86
N GLY A 325 36.95 12.91 15.03
CA GLY A 325 37.39 14.27 15.39
C GLY A 325 37.92 15.09 14.22
N GLU A 326 38.88 15.97 14.48
CA GLU A 326 39.68 16.66 13.46
C GLU A 326 41.10 16.08 13.51
N GLU A 327 41.59 15.58 12.37
CA GLU A 327 42.90 14.96 12.19
C GLU A 327 43.20 13.86 13.23
N ALA A 328 42.17 13.09 13.64
CA ALA A 328 42.32 11.91 14.50
C ALA A 328 42.93 10.73 13.72
N LEU A 329 43.88 10.01 14.32
CA LEU A 329 44.62 8.92 13.69
C LEU A 329 44.53 7.63 14.51
N ALA A 330 43.88 6.60 13.99
CA ALA A 330 43.79 5.26 14.57
C ALA A 330 44.53 4.28 13.64
N SER A 331 45.81 4.03 13.90
CA SER A 331 46.73 3.45 12.90
C SER A 331 47.03 1.95 13.03
N SER A 332 46.75 1.36 14.20
CA SER A 332 46.94 -0.07 14.48
C SER A 332 45.63 -0.79 14.75
N ASP A 333 45.66 -2.12 14.80
CA ASP A 333 44.45 -2.93 14.99
C ASP A 333 43.78 -2.68 16.36
N ASN A 334 42.45 -2.70 16.36
CA ASN A 334 41.56 -2.47 17.49
C ASN A 334 41.83 -1.15 18.24
N THR A 335 42.21 -0.08 17.51
CA THR A 335 42.51 1.23 18.10
C THR A 335 41.34 2.21 18.07
N TYR A 336 41.30 3.10 19.05
CA TYR A 336 40.28 4.14 19.18
C TYR A 336 40.97 5.50 19.40
N ALA A 337 40.85 6.42 18.45
CA ALA A 337 41.34 7.79 18.53
C ALA A 337 40.15 8.75 18.45
N ILE A 338 39.79 9.38 19.56
CA ILE A 338 38.60 10.22 19.68
C ILE A 338 39.01 11.61 20.17
N GLY A 339 38.81 12.62 19.33
CA GLY A 339 39.05 14.03 19.60
C GLY A 339 40.00 14.71 18.61
N MET A 340 40.25 16.00 18.82
CA MET A 340 41.03 16.84 17.92
C MET A 340 42.53 16.53 18.06
N TYR A 341 43.18 16.14 16.96
CA TYR A 341 44.58 15.71 16.90
C TYR A 341 44.91 14.51 17.82
N SER A 342 43.95 13.63 18.09
CA SER A 342 44.18 12.43 18.91
C SER A 342 44.82 11.31 18.08
N GLU A 343 45.88 10.68 18.58
CA GLU A 343 46.58 9.57 17.92
C GLU A 343 46.53 8.29 18.77
N ALA A 344 46.08 7.17 18.18
CA ALA A 344 46.12 5.83 18.76
C ALA A 344 46.94 4.91 17.84
N ILE A 345 48.15 4.57 18.28
CA ILE A 345 49.20 3.93 17.47
C ILE A 345 49.57 2.53 18.03
N GLY A 346 49.43 2.29 19.33
CA GLY A 346 49.62 0.95 19.90
C GLY A 346 48.44 0.02 19.56
N ILE A 347 48.68 -1.27 19.28
CA ILE A 347 47.60 -2.26 19.09
C ILE A 347 46.72 -2.32 20.34
N GLU A 348 45.39 -2.37 20.18
CA GLU A 348 44.39 -2.33 21.28
C GLU A 348 44.46 -1.05 22.14
N SER A 349 44.92 0.09 21.59
CA SER A 349 45.01 1.34 22.34
C SER A 349 43.79 2.25 22.22
N PHE A 350 43.57 3.05 23.26
CA PHE A 350 42.47 4.01 23.37
C PHE A 350 42.99 5.42 23.71
N THR A 351 42.64 6.40 22.89
CA THR A 351 43.00 7.82 23.07
C THR A 351 41.72 8.65 23.02
N PHE A 352 41.43 9.44 24.07
CA PHE A 352 40.29 10.35 24.11
C PHE A 352 40.71 11.73 24.63
N GLY A 353 40.73 12.76 23.77
CA GLY A 353 41.16 14.09 24.19
C GLY A 353 41.65 14.99 23.07
N ASN A 354 42.39 16.04 23.42
CA ASN A 354 42.96 17.00 22.48
C ASN A 354 44.49 16.89 22.42
N SER A 355 45.04 16.58 21.24
CA SER A 355 46.48 16.40 21.01
C SER A 355 47.13 15.33 21.90
N ASP A 356 46.38 14.27 22.22
CA ASP A 356 46.85 13.12 22.98
C ASP A 356 47.42 12.04 22.06
N THR A 357 48.50 11.35 22.47
CA THR A 357 49.15 10.29 21.68
C THR A 357 49.33 9.02 22.52
N THR A 358 48.85 7.87 22.02
CA THR A 358 49.07 6.55 22.64
C THR A 358 49.93 5.65 21.75
N LEU A 359 51.16 5.35 22.18
CA LEU A 359 52.10 4.48 21.47
C LEU A 359 52.15 3.05 22.04
N GLY A 360 51.79 2.87 23.30
CA GLY A 360 51.82 1.57 23.97
C GLY A 360 50.66 0.66 23.56
N SER A 361 50.91 -0.63 23.34
CA SER A 361 49.83 -1.61 23.12
C SER A 361 48.97 -1.77 24.38
N GLY A 362 47.66 -1.94 24.24
CA GLY A 362 46.70 -2.07 25.36
C GLY A 362 46.61 -0.85 26.28
N SER A 363 47.09 0.31 25.82
CA SER A 363 47.27 1.52 26.64
C SER A 363 46.12 2.51 26.46
N MET A 364 45.92 3.38 27.45
CA MET A 364 44.79 4.31 27.51
C MET A 364 45.27 5.72 27.85
N THR A 365 44.91 6.71 27.04
CA THR A 365 45.23 8.13 27.27
C THR A 365 43.96 8.98 27.24
N ILE A 366 43.69 9.73 28.30
CA ILE A 366 42.48 10.58 28.41
C ILE A 366 42.79 11.97 28.97
N GLY A 367 42.73 13.01 28.14
CA GLY A 367 42.82 14.40 28.58
C GLY A 367 43.23 15.43 27.51
N SER A 368 44.38 16.08 27.73
CA SER A 368 44.96 17.00 26.75
C SER A 368 46.49 17.03 26.75
N ASN A 369 47.07 16.97 25.55
CA ASN A 369 48.50 16.98 25.29
C ASN A 369 49.28 15.89 26.08
N LEU A 370 48.64 14.75 26.34
CA LEU A 370 49.20 13.59 27.02
C LEU A 370 49.90 12.65 26.05
N ILE A 371 50.89 11.90 26.54
CA ILE A 371 51.60 10.87 25.77
C ILE A 371 51.78 9.63 26.64
N SER A 372 51.23 8.48 26.23
CA SER A 372 51.51 7.18 26.85
C SER A 372 52.37 6.32 25.92
N CYS A 373 53.41 5.70 26.46
CA CYS A 373 54.44 5.05 25.64
C CYS A 373 54.61 3.56 25.94
N SER A 374 54.51 3.14 27.20
CA SER A 374 54.71 1.73 27.55
C SER A 374 53.44 0.91 27.38
N ARG A 375 53.59 -0.40 27.18
CA ARG A 375 52.46 -1.36 27.13
C ARG A 375 51.54 -1.24 28.35
N ASN A 376 50.23 -1.27 28.17
CA ASN A 376 49.20 -1.15 29.21
C ASN A 376 49.36 0.11 30.10
N GLU A 377 49.99 1.18 29.63
CA GLU A 377 50.11 2.43 30.38
C GLU A 377 48.77 3.19 30.35
N GLN A 378 48.27 3.59 31.52
CA GLN A 378 47.07 4.43 31.64
C GLN A 378 47.46 5.85 32.04
N VAL A 379 47.06 6.86 31.26
CA VAL A 379 47.47 8.25 31.44
C VAL A 379 46.27 9.17 31.43
N PHE A 380 46.15 10.00 32.48
CA PHE A 380 45.05 10.95 32.65
C PHE A 380 45.56 12.38 32.92
N GLY A 381 44.73 13.39 32.64
CA GLY A 381 45.00 14.79 33.03
C GLY A 381 45.53 15.66 31.89
N GLN A 382 46.61 16.41 32.13
CA GLN A 382 47.23 17.23 31.07
C GLN A 382 48.76 17.26 31.13
N HIS A 383 49.39 17.37 29.96
CA HIS A 383 50.84 17.62 29.82
C HIS A 383 51.74 16.72 30.71
N ASN A 384 51.53 15.40 30.70
CA ASN A 384 52.38 14.46 31.43
C ASN A 384 53.83 14.46 30.90
N THR A 385 54.83 14.13 31.72
CA THR A 385 56.23 14.04 31.29
C THR A 385 56.41 12.99 30.18
N VAL A 386 57.08 13.40 29.09
CA VAL A 386 57.50 12.49 28.00
C VAL A 386 58.40 11.41 28.57
N TYR A 387 58.23 10.18 28.08
CA TYR A 387 58.86 9.00 28.64
C TYR A 387 59.29 8.04 27.53
N THR A 388 60.50 7.49 27.67
CA THR A 388 61.01 6.44 26.79
C THR A 388 60.88 5.11 27.53
N PRO A 389 59.97 4.22 27.11
CA PRO A 389 59.78 2.90 27.73
C PRO A 389 60.91 1.96 27.36
N ILE A 390 61.11 0.90 28.15
CA ILE A 390 61.90 -0.26 27.74
C ILE A 390 61.14 -1.03 26.66
N SER A 391 59.80 -1.10 26.75
CA SER A 391 58.97 -1.71 25.70
C SER A 391 57.59 -1.06 25.53
N THR A 392 57.21 -0.87 24.27
CA THR A 392 55.84 -0.47 23.86
C THR A 392 54.87 -1.66 23.81
N THR A 393 55.37 -2.91 23.83
CA THR A 393 54.59 -4.14 23.59
C THR A 393 54.74 -5.23 24.66
N ASN A 394 55.83 -5.26 25.43
CA ASN A 394 56.08 -6.23 26.49
C ASN A 394 55.81 -5.66 27.89
N TRP A 395 55.63 -6.55 28.87
CA TRP A 395 55.49 -6.14 30.28
C TRP A 395 56.87 -6.00 30.93
N GLU A 396 57.36 -4.76 31.02
CA GLU A 396 58.67 -4.44 31.61
C GLU A 396 58.49 -3.87 33.03
N PRO A 397 58.94 -4.52 34.12
CA PRO A 397 58.63 -4.09 35.49
C PRO A 397 59.08 -2.66 35.85
N ALA A 398 60.11 -2.12 35.17
CA ALA A 398 60.58 -0.76 35.39
C ALA A 398 59.79 0.31 34.60
N ASP A 399 58.88 -0.11 33.71
CA ASP A 399 58.07 0.82 32.92
C ASP A 399 56.82 1.29 33.65
N ARG A 400 56.26 2.42 33.19
CA ARG A 400 55.03 3.02 33.71
C ARG A 400 53.80 2.13 33.47
N LEU A 401 52.92 2.07 34.46
CA LEU A 401 51.60 1.42 34.41
C LEU A 401 50.47 2.45 34.51
N PHE A 402 50.62 3.47 35.37
CA PHE A 402 49.61 4.50 35.59
C PHE A 402 50.25 5.88 35.81
N VAL A 403 49.70 6.94 35.23
CA VAL A 403 50.20 8.31 35.31
C VAL A 403 49.06 9.31 35.41
N ILE A 404 49.21 10.30 36.29
CA ILE A 404 48.39 11.53 36.26
C ILE A 404 49.29 12.70 35.86
N GLY A 405 49.08 13.24 34.66
CA GLY A 405 49.72 14.46 34.16
C GLY A 405 49.10 15.70 34.78
N ASN A 406 49.94 16.62 35.23
CA ASN A 406 49.54 17.91 35.81
C ASN A 406 50.39 19.09 35.32
N GLY A 407 51.03 18.96 34.16
CA GLY A 407 51.85 20.03 33.58
C GLY A 407 51.00 21.24 33.20
N ALA A 408 51.60 22.43 33.19
CA ALA A 408 50.89 23.66 32.84
C ALA A 408 50.91 23.97 31.34
N THR A 409 51.95 23.52 30.63
CA THR A 409 52.15 23.70 29.19
C THR A 409 52.94 22.53 28.60
N SER A 410 52.98 22.45 27.25
CA SER A 410 53.86 21.51 26.52
C SER A 410 55.36 21.69 26.82
N SER A 411 55.78 22.87 27.31
CA SER A 411 57.14 23.16 27.78
C SER A 411 57.36 22.95 29.28
N THR A 412 56.31 22.74 30.07
CA THR A 412 56.35 22.57 31.54
C THR A 412 55.59 21.31 31.96
N ARG A 413 55.92 20.19 31.29
CA ARG A 413 55.27 18.89 31.49
C ARG A 413 55.64 18.30 32.85
N SER A 414 54.67 17.80 33.60
CA SER A 414 54.86 17.21 34.94
C SER A 414 53.85 16.11 35.24
N ASN A 415 54.18 15.24 36.19
CA ASN A 415 53.29 14.19 36.69
C ASN A 415 53.01 14.43 38.19
N ALA A 416 51.74 14.36 38.59
CA ALA A 416 51.36 14.33 40.00
C ALA A 416 51.65 12.96 40.63
N LEU A 417 51.34 11.90 39.88
CA LEU A 417 51.45 10.50 40.27
C LEU A 417 52.03 9.67 39.12
N VAL A 418 52.92 8.74 39.43
CA VAL A 418 53.44 7.69 38.54
C VAL A 418 53.46 6.37 39.29
N ILE A 419 52.91 5.31 38.72
CA ILE A 419 53.04 3.95 39.22
C ILE A 419 53.77 3.14 38.15
N LEU A 420 54.84 2.45 38.53
CA LEU A 420 55.57 1.51 37.67
C LEU A 420 55.00 0.10 37.77
N LYS A 421 55.23 -0.73 36.75
CA LYS A 421 54.74 -2.12 36.65
C LYS A 421 55.24 -3.05 37.77
N ASN A 422 56.33 -2.71 38.46
CA ASN A 422 56.83 -3.39 39.65
C ASN A 422 56.14 -2.96 40.97
N GLY A 423 55.18 -2.04 40.92
CA GLY A 423 54.46 -1.50 42.08
C GLY A 423 55.10 -0.24 42.71
N ASN A 424 56.26 0.21 42.23
CA ASN A 424 56.87 1.44 42.73
C ASN A 424 56.00 2.66 42.40
N THR A 425 55.53 3.34 43.43
CA THR A 425 54.62 4.48 43.35
C THR A 425 55.37 5.78 43.66
N GLY A 426 55.30 6.72 42.73
CA GLY A 426 55.95 8.03 42.74
C GLY A 426 54.95 9.17 42.86
N ILE A 427 55.04 10.00 43.91
CA ILE A 427 54.28 11.25 44.02
C ILE A 427 55.23 12.43 43.85
N GLY A 428 54.98 13.26 42.83
CA GLY A 428 55.85 14.36 42.43
C GLY A 428 57.18 13.94 41.76
N THR A 429 57.45 12.64 41.64
CA THR A 429 58.64 12.06 40.99
C THR A 429 58.22 11.14 39.85
N SER A 430 58.95 11.19 38.73
CA SER A 430 58.70 10.36 37.55
C SER A 430 59.50 9.05 37.54
N THR A 431 60.38 8.84 38.53
CA THR A 431 61.27 7.67 38.64
C THR A 431 61.30 7.11 40.08
N PRO A 432 60.19 6.50 40.56
CA PRO A 432 60.15 5.91 41.89
C PRO A 432 61.09 4.68 42.00
N SER A 433 62.12 4.78 42.85
CA SER A 433 63.12 3.73 43.09
C SER A 433 62.73 2.76 44.21
N THR A 434 61.67 3.06 44.94
CA THR A 434 61.10 2.27 46.04
C THR A 434 59.58 2.14 45.88
N GLN A 435 58.96 1.24 46.64
CA GLN A 435 57.50 1.00 46.60
C GLN A 435 56.68 2.28 46.80
N PHE A 436 57.16 3.20 47.63
CA PHE A 436 56.61 4.55 47.78
C PHE A 436 57.76 5.56 47.82
N HIS A 437 57.88 6.39 46.78
CA HIS A 437 58.88 7.46 46.64
C HIS A 437 58.15 8.79 46.42
N THR A 438 58.42 9.78 47.26
CA THR A 438 57.82 11.11 47.15
C THR A 438 58.88 12.19 47.10
N THR A 439 58.77 13.12 46.16
CA THR A 439 59.63 14.33 46.10
C THR A 439 58.85 15.54 46.58
N GLY A 440 59.10 15.93 47.84
CA GLY A 440 58.36 16.96 48.56
C GLY A 440 58.04 16.51 49.98
N GLY A 441 57.37 17.37 50.75
CA GLY A 441 56.93 17.01 52.10
C GLY A 441 55.68 16.15 52.09
N VAL A 442 55.79 14.87 52.47
CA VAL A 442 54.62 14.04 52.79
C VAL A 442 54.08 14.49 54.13
N ARG A 443 53.00 15.27 54.11
CA ARG A 443 52.29 15.64 55.33
C ARG A 443 51.38 14.49 55.74
N PHE A 444 51.89 13.60 56.57
CA PHE A 444 51.04 12.77 57.41
C PHE A 444 50.22 13.72 58.30
N ALA A 445 48.91 13.81 58.04
CA ALA A 445 48.01 14.59 58.87
C ALA A 445 47.98 13.95 60.26
N ASN A 446 47.96 14.79 61.30
CA ASN A 446 48.29 14.41 62.67
C ASN A 446 47.30 13.36 63.22
N TYR A 447 47.65 12.08 63.12
CA TYR A 447 46.99 10.97 63.80
C TYR A 447 48.04 10.19 64.59
N THR A 448 47.70 9.84 65.84
CA THR A 448 48.61 9.37 66.89
C THR A 448 49.18 7.95 66.66
N ASN A 449 48.96 7.39 65.47
CA ASN A 449 49.31 6.05 65.05
C ASN A 449 49.66 6.14 63.55
N CYS A 450 50.95 6.23 63.26
CA CYS A 450 51.53 6.03 61.93
C CYS A 450 52.93 5.45 62.16
N PHE A 451 53.32 4.46 61.35
CA PHE A 451 54.60 3.74 61.54
C PHE A 451 55.84 4.63 61.36
N LEU A 452 55.70 5.78 60.69
CA LEU A 452 56.70 6.84 60.61
C LEU A 452 56.09 8.15 61.12
N SER A 453 56.73 8.77 62.11
CA SER A 453 56.37 10.09 62.63
C SER A 453 57.57 11.02 62.54
N VAL A 454 57.36 12.27 62.10
CA VAL A 454 58.38 13.31 62.18
C VAL A 454 58.11 14.15 63.42
N ASP A 455 59.10 14.32 64.30
CA ASP A 455 58.93 15.09 65.53
C ASP A 455 58.79 16.60 65.26
N ALA A 456 58.46 17.38 66.31
CA ALA A 456 58.31 18.83 66.21
C ALA A 456 59.59 19.59 65.81
N ASN A 457 60.75 18.93 65.75
CA ASN A 457 62.03 19.48 65.32
C ASN A 457 62.43 19.05 63.90
N GLY A 458 61.62 18.24 63.22
CA GLY A 458 61.88 17.75 61.87
C GLY A 458 62.67 16.44 61.79
N ASN A 459 62.88 15.73 62.90
CA ASN A 459 63.59 14.44 62.90
C ASN A 459 62.64 13.28 62.60
N LEU A 460 63.07 12.33 61.77
CA LEU A 460 62.32 11.13 61.43
C LEU A 460 62.44 10.07 62.54
N GLY A 461 61.33 9.70 63.16
CA GLY A 461 61.23 8.62 64.15
C GLY A 461 60.27 7.52 63.71
N VAL A 462 60.60 6.27 64.04
CA VAL A 462 59.77 5.08 63.76
C VAL A 462 59.01 4.68 65.02
N SER A 463 57.70 4.46 64.91
CA SER A 463 56.85 4.07 66.04
C SER A 463 57.03 2.59 66.40
N THR A 464 57.04 2.26 67.69
CA THR A 464 57.60 1.00 68.24
C THR A 464 56.62 -0.17 68.33
N SER A 465 55.59 -0.24 67.47
CA SER A 465 54.50 -1.23 67.58
C SER A 465 54.57 -2.45 66.64
N SER A 466 55.69 -2.71 65.95
CA SER A 466 55.90 -4.03 65.33
C SER A 466 57.37 -4.48 65.31
N SER A 467 57.56 -5.79 65.42
CA SER A 467 58.85 -6.46 65.59
C SER A 467 59.69 -6.51 64.29
N LEU A 468 60.39 -5.42 63.97
CA LEU A 468 61.32 -5.37 62.83
C LEU A 468 62.77 -5.78 63.19
N PHE A 469 63.04 -6.07 64.46
CA PHE A 469 64.32 -6.65 64.93
C PHE A 469 64.05 -7.86 65.82
N THR A 470 63.80 -9.02 65.20
CA THR A 470 63.91 -10.30 65.91
C THR A 470 65.35 -10.77 65.88
N ASP A 471 65.94 -10.83 67.07
CA ASP A 471 67.28 -11.34 67.42
C ASP A 471 68.48 -10.41 67.12
N GLY A 472 69.37 -10.29 68.10
CA GLY A 472 70.74 -9.79 67.91
C GLY A 472 71.13 -8.50 68.63
N ASP A 473 70.91 -7.35 67.99
CA ASP A 473 71.71 -6.15 68.24
C ASP A 473 71.00 -5.10 69.10
N GLY A 474 71.56 -4.87 70.29
CA GLY A 474 70.86 -4.23 71.40
C GLY A 474 70.95 -2.71 71.48
N LEU A 475 69.85 -2.11 71.96
CA LEU A 475 69.82 -0.79 72.59
C LEU A 475 68.85 -0.84 73.78
N SER A 476 69.38 -0.64 74.99
CA SER A 476 68.61 -0.74 76.24
C SER A 476 67.95 0.58 76.62
N TRP A 477 66.72 0.54 77.15
CA TRP A 477 66.34 1.50 78.19
C TRP A 477 65.56 0.86 79.33
N SER A 478 65.80 1.37 80.54
CA SER A 478 65.53 0.70 81.81
C SER A 478 64.35 1.35 82.56
N GLY A 479 63.44 0.52 83.10
CA GLY A 479 62.39 1.02 83.99
C GLY A 479 61.34 -0.04 84.35
N THR A 480 61.28 -0.44 85.61
CA THR A 480 60.41 -1.50 86.13
C THR A 480 59.16 -0.98 86.85
N THR A 481 58.00 -1.62 86.60
CA THR A 481 56.85 -1.89 87.51
C THR A 481 55.85 -0.78 87.95
N LEU A 482 54.62 -1.25 88.29
CA LEU A 482 53.48 -0.63 89.05
C LEU A 482 52.35 0.03 88.19
N ASN A 483 51.03 0.05 88.55
CA ASN A 483 50.30 -0.41 89.75
C ASN A 483 48.76 -0.71 89.56
N SER A 484 48.27 -1.71 90.30
CA SER A 484 46.94 -1.95 90.94
C SER A 484 45.55 -1.51 90.41
N VAL A 485 45.35 -0.81 89.29
CA VAL A 485 43.99 -0.54 88.75
C VAL A 485 43.77 -1.17 87.37
N TRP A 486 44.87 -1.51 86.68
CA TRP A 486 44.87 -2.19 85.38
C TRP A 486 45.85 -3.35 85.39
N THR A 487 45.37 -4.54 85.01
CA THR A 487 46.21 -5.73 84.88
C THR A 487 46.49 -5.94 83.40
N GLN A 488 47.71 -5.67 82.96
CA GLN A 488 48.12 -5.94 81.58
C GLN A 488 48.45 -7.43 81.41
N SER A 489 47.91 -8.05 80.36
CA SER A 489 48.25 -9.41 79.94
C SER A 489 48.23 -9.48 78.41
N GLY A 490 49.23 -8.89 77.77
CA GLY A 490 49.20 -8.63 76.33
C GLY A 490 48.42 -7.35 76.04
N ASP A 491 47.51 -7.44 75.06
CA ASP A 491 46.92 -6.29 74.36
C ASP A 491 45.43 -6.09 74.73
N ASP A 492 45.08 -4.85 75.12
CA ASP A 492 43.77 -4.33 75.62
C ASP A 492 43.25 -4.90 76.98
N ILE A 493 42.40 -4.27 77.83
CA ILE A 493 41.39 -3.18 77.73
C ILE A 493 41.48 -2.24 78.97
N TYR A 494 40.80 -1.08 78.92
CA TYR A 494 40.64 -0.11 80.02
C TYR A 494 39.20 0.14 80.54
N ASN A 495 39.09 0.64 81.77
CA ASN A 495 37.88 1.11 82.49
C ASN A 495 38.36 2.02 83.67
N ASN A 496 37.48 2.73 84.36
CA ASN A 496 37.82 3.77 85.33
C ASN A 496 36.97 3.78 86.63
N ASN A 497 36.40 2.63 87.04
CA ASN A 497 35.57 2.51 88.26
C ASN A 497 34.22 3.28 88.23
N THR A 498 33.78 3.76 87.05
CA THR A 498 32.44 4.38 86.88
C THR A 498 31.39 3.49 86.21
N GLY A 499 31.72 2.21 85.97
CA GLY A 499 30.84 1.25 85.29
C GLY A 499 30.87 1.32 83.75
N LYS A 500 31.87 1.99 83.17
CA LYS A 500 32.06 2.17 81.72
C LYS A 500 33.34 1.49 81.25
N VAL A 501 33.33 0.94 80.03
CA VAL A 501 34.48 0.25 79.42
C VAL A 501 35.02 1.07 78.24
N SER A 502 36.34 1.13 78.08
CA SER A 502 36.99 1.84 76.98
C SER A 502 38.10 1.01 76.34
N ILE A 503 38.21 1.08 75.01
CA ILE A 503 39.23 0.39 74.21
C ILE A 503 39.94 1.44 73.36
N GLY A 504 41.27 1.46 73.40
CA GLY A 504 42.10 2.48 72.72
C GLY A 504 42.12 3.88 73.34
N THR A 505 41.35 4.15 74.41
CA THR A 505 41.33 5.47 75.09
C THR A 505 41.13 5.40 76.60
N SER A 506 41.73 6.36 77.30
CA SER A 506 41.64 6.53 78.76
C SER A 506 40.53 7.51 79.18
N THR A 507 39.89 8.20 78.25
CA THR A 507 38.77 9.13 78.51
C THR A 507 37.48 8.62 77.86
N PRO A 508 36.61 7.88 78.58
CA PRO A 508 35.29 7.51 78.07
C PRO A 508 34.47 8.78 77.80
N ALA A 509 33.88 8.91 76.62
CA ALA A 509 32.98 10.01 76.32
C ALA A 509 31.82 10.07 77.33
N THR A 510 31.40 11.28 77.71
CA THR A 510 30.51 11.49 78.87
C THR A 510 29.19 10.73 78.78
N ASN A 511 28.69 10.49 77.56
CA ASN A 511 27.39 9.85 77.29
C ASN A 511 27.48 8.43 76.68
N THR A 512 28.66 7.78 76.64
CA THR A 512 28.78 6.38 76.14
C THR A 512 29.09 5.38 77.26
N SER A 513 28.59 4.14 77.11
CA SER A 513 28.81 3.02 78.05
C SER A 513 29.98 2.11 77.63
N LEU A 514 30.27 2.08 76.32
CA LEU A 514 31.46 1.51 75.71
C LEU A 514 32.06 2.58 74.80
N HIS A 515 33.33 2.97 75.02
CA HIS A 515 34.04 3.95 74.18
C HIS A 515 35.24 3.29 73.49
N VAL A 516 35.11 3.01 72.19
CA VAL A 516 36.22 2.56 71.35
C VAL A 516 36.73 3.78 70.58
N GLU A 517 37.96 4.20 70.85
CA GLU A 517 38.62 5.30 70.16
C GLU A 517 39.90 4.76 69.53
N GLN A 518 39.96 4.81 68.21
CA GLN A 518 40.99 4.15 67.41
C GLN A 518 42.07 5.16 67.04
N SER A 519 43.33 4.89 67.39
CA SER A 519 44.45 5.63 66.83
C SER A 519 44.76 5.08 65.42
N ALA A 520 44.90 5.97 64.44
CA ALA A 520 44.60 5.70 63.02
C ALA A 520 45.61 4.86 62.18
N SER A 521 46.18 3.77 62.71
CA SER A 521 47.02 2.84 61.91
C SER A 521 46.49 1.41 61.80
N ASP A 522 45.48 1.01 62.58
CA ASP A 522 44.95 -0.35 62.56
C ASP A 522 43.48 -0.36 62.12
N ASN A 523 43.20 -1.09 61.04
CA ASN A 523 41.85 -1.32 60.51
C ASN A 523 41.07 -2.37 61.35
N GLY A 524 41.09 -2.21 62.67
CA GLY A 524 40.44 -3.12 63.61
C GLY A 524 38.91 -3.02 63.55
N ALA A 525 38.26 -4.01 62.94
CA ALA A 525 36.80 -4.14 62.97
C ALA A 525 36.34 -4.74 64.31
N VAL A 526 35.24 -4.22 64.87
CA VAL A 526 34.58 -4.83 66.03
C VAL A 526 33.79 -6.06 65.57
N VAL A 527 34.31 -7.26 65.84
CA VAL A 527 33.69 -8.53 65.41
C VAL A 527 32.85 -9.12 66.54
N PHE A 528 31.53 -9.19 66.34
CA PHE A 528 30.60 -9.87 67.25
C PHE A 528 30.42 -11.34 66.83
N VAL A 529 30.65 -12.28 67.75
CA VAL A 529 30.55 -13.73 67.49
C VAL A 529 29.51 -14.41 68.40
N GLY A 530 28.88 -15.48 67.92
CA GLY A 530 27.98 -16.33 68.69
C GLY A 530 27.50 -17.54 67.89
N SER A 531 26.85 -18.50 68.55
CA SER A 531 26.42 -19.76 67.95
C SER A 531 25.01 -19.67 67.36
N HIS A 532 24.87 -19.89 66.06
CA HIS A 532 23.57 -20.14 65.43
C HIS A 532 22.90 -21.38 66.05
N SER A 533 21.57 -21.38 66.22
CA SER A 533 20.76 -22.47 66.83
C SER A 533 20.79 -22.59 68.37
N GLY A 534 21.21 -21.56 69.12
CA GLY A 534 21.46 -21.61 70.58
C GLY A 534 20.29 -21.81 71.55
N GLY A 535 19.07 -22.10 71.07
CA GLY A 535 17.88 -22.31 71.89
C GLY A 535 17.17 -21.00 72.27
N ALA A 536 15.98 -20.79 71.70
CA ALA A 536 15.27 -19.51 71.73
C ALA A 536 15.02 -18.92 73.14
N ILE A 537 15.76 -17.86 73.45
CA ILE A 537 15.45 -16.90 74.52
C ILE A 537 15.10 -15.57 73.84
N ASP A 538 14.00 -14.93 74.24
CA ASP A 538 13.67 -13.59 73.74
C ASP A 538 14.84 -12.62 74.00
N PRO A 539 15.26 -11.81 73.01
CA PRO A 539 16.37 -10.89 73.20
C PRO A 539 16.02 -9.86 74.29
N PRO A 540 17.00 -9.46 75.14
CA PRO A 540 16.76 -8.56 76.26
C PRO A 540 16.63 -7.09 75.78
N VAL A 541 15.56 -6.78 75.05
CA VAL A 541 15.26 -5.44 74.54
C VAL A 541 14.32 -4.68 75.48
N CYS A 542 14.69 -3.44 75.79
CA CYS A 542 13.83 -2.43 76.38
C CYS A 542 13.54 -1.33 75.33
N SER A 543 12.41 -0.64 75.47
CA SER A 543 11.98 0.40 74.52
C SER A 543 13.00 1.54 74.39
N GLY A 544 13.38 1.93 73.17
CA GLY A 544 14.28 3.04 72.89
C GLY A 544 15.03 2.90 71.56
N ALA A 545 16.02 3.77 71.36
CA ALA A 545 16.98 3.61 70.26
C ALA A 545 17.95 2.46 70.59
N THR A 546 18.08 1.48 69.70
CA THR A 546 18.82 0.23 69.94
C THR A 546 19.51 -0.27 68.67
N MET A 547 20.70 -0.85 68.85
CA MET A 547 21.35 -1.73 67.88
C MET A 547 21.47 -3.11 68.52
N LEU A 548 21.02 -4.15 67.81
CA LEU A 548 21.01 -5.53 68.28
C LEU A 548 21.56 -6.45 67.20
N TRP A 549 22.66 -7.13 67.52
CA TRP A 549 23.07 -8.37 66.87
C TRP A 549 22.45 -9.53 67.65
N TYR A 550 21.69 -10.40 66.98
CA TYR A 550 21.05 -11.58 67.59
C TYR A 550 21.72 -12.85 67.04
N PRO A 551 22.72 -13.43 67.74
CA PRO A 551 23.59 -14.45 67.17
C PRO A 551 22.88 -15.76 66.84
N ASP A 552 21.88 -16.15 67.65
CA ASP A 552 21.14 -17.42 67.48
C ASP A 552 20.50 -17.51 66.09
N LYS A 553 20.08 -16.37 65.54
CA LYS A 553 19.48 -16.23 64.22
C LYS A 553 20.39 -15.56 63.19
N ALA A 554 21.63 -15.22 63.56
CA ALA A 554 22.55 -14.40 62.74
C ALA A 554 21.89 -13.12 62.18
N ALA A 555 21.00 -12.49 62.95
CA ALA A 555 20.15 -11.39 62.51
C ALA A 555 20.63 -10.04 63.06
N PHE A 556 20.49 -8.98 62.27
CA PHE A 556 20.87 -7.62 62.65
C PHE A 556 19.66 -6.69 62.71
N ARG A 557 19.61 -5.84 63.74
CA ARG A 557 18.55 -4.86 63.99
C ARG A 557 19.16 -3.52 64.39
N THR A 558 18.65 -2.41 63.86
CA THR A 558 19.06 -1.06 64.22
C THR A 558 17.89 -0.07 64.13
N GLY A 559 17.88 0.95 64.99
CA GLY A 559 16.90 2.04 64.95
C GLY A 559 16.16 2.20 66.27
N TYR A 560 14.84 2.40 66.25
CA TYR A 560 14.01 2.66 67.43
C TYR A 560 12.93 1.59 67.60
N VAL A 561 12.75 1.12 68.83
CA VAL A 561 11.72 0.15 69.20
C VAL A 561 10.87 0.72 70.34
N SER A 562 9.56 0.88 70.13
CA SER A 562 8.63 1.44 71.12
C SER A 562 8.18 0.41 72.18
N SER A 563 8.21 -0.88 71.84
CA SER A 563 7.84 -2.00 72.71
C SER A 563 8.71 -3.23 72.41
N SER A 564 9.13 -3.95 73.46
CA SER A 564 9.93 -5.18 73.34
C SER A 564 9.27 -6.28 72.50
N THR A 565 7.96 -6.19 72.25
CA THR A 565 7.21 -7.10 71.38
C THR A 565 7.66 -7.06 69.91
N TYR A 566 8.04 -5.90 69.38
CA TYR A 566 8.39 -5.76 67.96
C TYR A 566 9.65 -6.55 67.57
N TRP A 567 10.66 -6.59 68.45
CA TRP A 567 11.89 -7.37 68.25
C TRP A 567 11.94 -8.59 69.18
N SER A 568 10.79 -9.24 69.42
CA SER A 568 10.74 -10.56 70.08
C SER A 568 11.32 -11.65 69.16
N ASN A 569 11.67 -12.82 69.73
CA ASN A 569 12.21 -13.94 68.94
C ASN A 569 11.25 -14.43 67.84
N ALA A 570 9.93 -14.27 68.01
CA ALA A 570 8.94 -14.60 66.98
C ALA A 570 8.98 -13.62 65.78
N ASN A 571 9.38 -12.37 66.02
CA ASN A 571 9.38 -11.27 65.04
C ASN A 571 10.75 -11.02 64.40
N ILE A 572 11.70 -11.95 64.59
CA ILE A 572 13.04 -11.93 64.03
C ILE A 572 13.26 -13.23 63.22
N GLY A 573 13.45 -13.12 61.91
CA GLY A 573 13.80 -14.25 61.04
C GLY A 573 15.30 -14.58 61.04
N ASP A 574 15.66 -15.80 60.66
CA ASP A 574 17.06 -16.19 60.49
C ASP A 574 17.71 -15.40 59.35
N TYR A 575 18.97 -14.98 59.51
CA TYR A 575 19.75 -14.16 58.56
C TYR A 575 19.12 -12.81 58.18
N SER A 576 18.10 -12.35 58.91
CA SER A 576 17.32 -11.16 58.52
C SER A 576 17.96 -9.84 58.96
N PHE A 577 17.67 -8.77 58.22
CA PHE A 577 18.12 -7.40 58.50
C PHE A 577 16.94 -6.45 58.72
N SER A 578 17.00 -5.58 59.73
CA SER A 578 16.03 -4.48 59.86
C SER A 578 16.65 -3.17 60.33
N SER A 579 16.23 -2.07 59.71
CA SER A 579 16.64 -0.72 60.07
C SER A 579 15.46 0.25 60.11
N GLY A 580 15.28 0.97 61.22
CA GLY A 580 14.27 2.02 61.35
C GLY A 580 13.40 1.87 62.59
N VAL A 581 12.09 2.04 62.48
CA VAL A 581 11.16 2.12 63.62
C VAL A 581 10.14 0.98 63.59
N ASP A 582 10.06 0.21 64.67
CA ASP A 582 8.98 -0.77 64.92
C ASP A 582 8.67 -1.75 63.77
N ASN A 583 9.67 -2.08 62.95
CA ASN A 583 9.54 -3.09 61.90
C ASN A 583 9.52 -4.51 62.51
N ILE A 584 8.60 -5.35 62.02
CA ILE A 584 8.53 -6.79 62.25
C ILE A 584 9.15 -7.47 61.03
N VAL A 585 10.15 -8.33 61.23
CA VAL A 585 10.91 -8.96 60.14
C VAL A 585 11.18 -10.41 60.51
N SER A 586 10.19 -11.27 60.31
CA SER A 586 10.17 -12.68 60.76
C SER A 586 10.57 -13.69 59.68
N GLY A 587 10.55 -13.32 58.40
CA GLY A 587 10.93 -14.21 57.29
C GLY A 587 12.44 -14.50 57.24
N MET A 588 12.82 -15.72 56.86
CA MET A 588 14.23 -16.12 56.70
C MET A 588 14.90 -15.28 55.60
N GLY A 589 16.07 -14.69 55.84
CA GLY A 589 16.81 -13.87 54.88
C GLY A 589 16.13 -12.56 54.47
N SER A 590 15.01 -12.19 55.12
CA SER A 590 14.24 -11.00 54.76
C SER A 590 14.89 -9.70 55.26
N THR A 591 14.58 -8.59 54.58
CA THR A 591 15.17 -7.26 54.84
C THR A 591 14.11 -6.17 54.90
N ALA A 592 14.12 -5.32 55.93
CA ALA A 592 13.22 -4.17 56.02
C ALA A 592 13.92 -2.84 56.37
N PHE A 593 13.48 -1.76 55.73
CA PHE A 593 13.88 -0.38 56.01
C PHE A 593 12.68 0.54 56.25
N GLY A 594 12.75 1.41 57.26
CA GLY A 594 11.74 2.46 57.51
C GLY A 594 10.86 2.19 58.73
N PHE A 595 9.56 2.42 58.63
CA PHE A 595 8.66 2.53 59.79
C PHE A 595 7.49 1.53 59.73
N PHE A 596 7.24 0.80 60.80
CA PHE A 596 6.04 -0.06 61.00
C PHE A 596 5.82 -1.12 59.91
N ASN A 597 6.86 -1.57 59.20
CA ASN A 597 6.72 -2.58 58.16
C ASN A 597 6.64 -3.99 58.77
N ASN A 598 5.85 -4.87 58.18
CA ASN A 598 5.64 -6.25 58.61
C ASN A 598 6.02 -7.23 57.48
N VAL A 599 7.15 -7.91 57.66
CA VAL A 599 7.86 -8.67 56.63
C VAL A 599 8.02 -10.11 57.10
N SER A 600 7.12 -11.00 56.67
CA SER A 600 7.09 -12.39 57.10
C SER A 600 7.47 -13.40 56.01
N GLY A 601 7.40 -13.03 54.73
CA GLY A 601 7.83 -13.88 53.63
C GLY A 601 9.35 -14.10 53.64
N ASN A 602 9.80 -15.30 53.33
CA ASN A 602 11.21 -15.65 53.23
C ASN A 602 11.86 -14.90 52.05
N TYR A 603 13.09 -14.43 52.21
CA TYR A 603 13.88 -13.69 51.23
C TYR A 603 13.19 -12.42 50.67
N SER A 604 12.18 -11.91 51.37
CA SER A 604 11.44 -10.72 50.97
C SER A 604 12.16 -9.42 51.34
N PHE A 605 11.84 -8.36 50.61
CA PHE A 605 12.42 -7.03 50.81
C PHE A 605 11.32 -5.98 50.97
N ALA A 606 11.38 -5.15 52.02
CA ALA A 606 10.51 -4.00 52.21
C ALA A 606 11.29 -2.71 52.48
N ALA A 607 10.91 -1.58 51.86
CA ALA A 607 11.41 -0.27 52.27
C ALA A 607 10.34 0.83 52.20
N GLY A 608 10.01 1.41 53.34
CA GLY A 608 8.99 2.46 53.43
C GLY A 608 8.27 2.55 54.78
N HIS A 609 6.96 2.81 54.72
CA HIS A 609 6.11 3.02 55.89
C HIS A 609 4.85 2.13 55.85
N SER A 610 4.62 1.34 56.91
CA SER A 610 3.42 0.49 57.08
C SER A 610 3.21 -0.51 55.94
N ILE A 611 4.28 -1.08 55.41
CA ILE A 611 4.25 -2.10 54.35
C ILE A 611 3.95 -3.48 54.93
N ASP A 612 3.15 -4.27 54.22
CA ASP A 612 2.99 -5.70 54.44
C ASP A 612 3.71 -6.49 53.32
N SER A 613 4.52 -7.49 53.68
CA SER A 613 5.20 -8.38 52.73
C SER A 613 5.19 -9.81 53.25
N TYR A 614 4.09 -10.52 52.98
CA TYR A 614 3.88 -11.87 53.48
C TYR A 614 4.27 -12.96 52.48
N GLY A 615 4.34 -12.65 51.19
CA GLY A 615 4.74 -13.62 50.16
C GLY A 615 6.24 -13.91 50.19
N ASP A 616 6.63 -15.17 49.97
CA ASP A 616 8.03 -15.56 49.82
C ASP A 616 8.62 -14.92 48.55
N ASN A 617 9.89 -14.50 48.61
CA ASN A 617 10.60 -13.75 47.56
C ASN A 617 9.91 -12.42 47.11
N SER A 618 8.97 -11.88 47.90
CA SER A 618 8.25 -10.64 47.56
C SER A 618 9.10 -9.37 47.71
N VAL A 619 8.73 -8.31 46.98
CA VAL A 619 9.39 -7.00 47.03
C VAL A 619 8.37 -5.88 47.20
N SER A 620 8.51 -5.07 48.26
CA SER A 620 7.63 -3.94 48.53
C SER A 620 8.36 -2.62 48.77
N PHE A 621 7.80 -1.54 48.22
CA PHE A 621 8.30 -0.17 48.44
C PHE A 621 7.17 0.84 48.64
N GLY A 622 7.44 1.89 49.42
CA GLY A 622 6.58 3.08 49.52
C GLY A 622 5.77 3.18 50.81
N ASN A 623 4.45 3.38 50.74
CA ASN A 623 3.61 3.59 51.92
C ASN A 623 2.31 2.78 51.81
N SER A 624 2.05 1.96 52.83
CA SER A 624 0.88 1.08 52.90
C SER A 624 0.76 0.13 51.69
N SER A 625 1.89 -0.24 51.08
CA SER A 625 1.98 -1.24 50.00
C SER A 625 1.94 -2.65 50.58
N ASN A 626 1.40 -3.59 49.82
CA ASN A 626 1.12 -4.95 50.25
C ASN A 626 1.53 -5.97 49.16
N ALA A 627 2.57 -6.78 49.41
CA ALA A 627 3.02 -7.86 48.53
C ALA A 627 2.83 -9.23 49.21
N ASN A 628 1.66 -9.80 49.04
CA ASN A 628 1.23 -11.03 49.72
C ASN A 628 1.29 -12.29 48.85
N GLY A 629 1.35 -12.15 47.52
CA GLY A 629 1.65 -13.28 46.66
C GLY A 629 3.14 -13.65 46.71
N ASP A 630 3.47 -14.93 46.63
CA ASP A 630 4.87 -15.33 46.46
C ASP A 630 5.42 -14.76 45.13
N TYR A 631 6.68 -14.34 45.11
CA TYR A 631 7.34 -13.63 44.00
C TYR A 631 6.68 -12.29 43.58
N SER A 632 5.75 -11.74 44.38
CA SER A 632 5.02 -10.52 44.01
C SER A 632 5.81 -9.22 44.26
N ILE A 633 5.42 -8.15 43.55
CA ILE A 633 6.06 -6.82 43.63
C ILE A 633 5.01 -5.73 43.85
N ALA A 634 5.05 -5.01 44.98
CA ALA A 634 4.14 -3.91 45.30
C ALA A 634 4.90 -2.59 45.57
N MET A 635 4.88 -1.63 44.66
CA MET A 635 5.61 -0.36 44.83
C MET A 635 4.70 0.86 44.66
N GLY A 636 4.64 1.74 45.67
CA GLY A 636 3.89 3.00 45.59
C GLY A 636 3.13 3.38 46.85
N PHE A 637 1.89 3.83 46.70
CA PHE A 637 0.97 4.15 47.79
C PHE A 637 -0.29 3.28 47.70
N LEU A 638 -0.59 2.50 48.75
CA LEU A 638 -1.73 1.56 48.76
C LEU A 638 -1.74 0.59 47.55
N CYS A 639 -0.58 0.15 47.07
CA CYS A 639 -0.49 -0.87 46.01
C CYS A 639 -0.61 -2.27 46.62
N GLU A 640 -1.52 -3.09 46.11
CA GLU A 640 -1.73 -4.47 46.52
C GLU A 640 -1.34 -5.43 45.38
N ALA A 641 -0.43 -6.37 45.68
CA ALA A 641 -0.01 -7.47 44.82
C ALA A 641 -0.27 -8.78 45.60
N LEU A 642 -1.47 -9.33 45.42
CA LEU A 642 -2.00 -10.44 46.23
C LEU A 642 -1.90 -11.80 45.54
N GLY A 643 -1.82 -11.83 44.20
CA GLY A 643 -1.66 -13.07 43.41
C GLY A 643 -0.20 -13.54 43.30
N LEU A 644 0.01 -14.84 43.07
CA LEU A 644 1.33 -15.43 42.82
C LEU A 644 2.01 -14.72 41.64
N SER A 645 3.27 -14.30 41.80
CA SER A 645 4.03 -13.54 40.78
C SER A 645 3.33 -12.28 40.26
N SER A 646 2.43 -11.67 41.05
CA SER A 646 1.71 -10.44 40.65
C SER A 646 2.56 -9.18 40.83
N ILE A 647 2.32 -8.17 40.00
CA ILE A 647 3.03 -6.88 40.02
C ILE A 647 2.01 -5.74 40.16
N SER A 648 2.26 -4.80 41.07
CA SER A 648 1.37 -3.66 41.40
C SER A 648 2.18 -2.38 41.65
N LEU A 649 2.21 -1.46 40.68
CA LEU A 649 3.09 -0.28 40.68
C LEU A 649 2.30 1.04 40.54
N GLY A 650 2.42 1.97 41.48
CA GLY A 650 1.82 3.31 41.39
C GLY A 650 0.99 3.74 42.61
N HIS A 651 -0.33 3.82 42.49
CA HIS A 651 -1.22 4.31 43.54
C HIS A 651 -2.58 3.59 43.55
N GLN A 652 -2.94 2.93 44.66
CA GLN A 652 -4.22 2.24 44.86
C GLN A 652 -4.54 1.14 43.82
N ASN A 653 -3.53 0.49 43.24
CA ASN A 653 -3.75 -0.65 42.34
C ASN A 653 -3.99 -1.93 43.15
N SER A 654 -4.99 -2.72 42.75
CA SER A 654 -5.30 -4.05 43.31
C SER A 654 -5.02 -5.12 42.26
N CYS A 655 -3.96 -5.91 42.45
CA CYS A 655 -3.58 -7.01 41.56
C CYS A 655 -3.73 -8.35 42.31
N SER A 656 -4.90 -8.97 42.21
CA SER A 656 -5.23 -10.23 42.90
C SER A 656 -5.07 -11.48 42.02
N GLY A 657 -5.04 -11.31 40.70
CA GLY A 657 -4.79 -12.43 39.77
C GLY A 657 -3.33 -12.89 39.77
N ASP A 658 -3.10 -14.19 39.63
CA ASP A 658 -1.75 -14.75 39.51
C ASP A 658 -1.11 -14.35 38.18
N HIS A 659 0.19 -14.09 38.18
CA HIS A 659 0.98 -13.66 37.02
C HIS A 659 0.48 -12.35 36.37
N SER A 660 -0.33 -11.56 37.09
CA SER A 660 -0.96 -10.34 36.59
C SER A 660 -0.17 -9.07 36.93
N THR A 661 -0.29 -8.02 36.09
CA THR A 661 0.49 -6.78 36.22
C THR A 661 -0.41 -5.53 36.15
N ALA A 662 -0.46 -4.77 37.24
CA ALA A 662 -1.19 -3.50 37.35
C ALA A 662 -0.22 -2.32 37.53
N ILE A 663 -0.27 -1.31 36.63
CA ILE A 663 0.62 -0.15 36.64
C ILE A 663 -0.19 1.14 36.47
N GLY A 664 -0.05 2.09 37.39
CA GLY A 664 -0.69 3.41 37.35
C GLY A 664 -1.57 3.69 38.57
N PHE A 665 -2.83 4.11 38.35
CA PHE A 665 -3.74 4.60 39.40
C PHE A 665 -5.06 3.81 39.45
N GLN A 666 -5.43 3.27 40.60
CA GLN A 666 -6.74 2.61 40.85
C GLN A 666 -7.10 1.49 39.85
N ASN A 667 -6.13 0.76 39.31
CA ASN A 667 -6.37 -0.38 38.44
C ASN A 667 -6.71 -1.63 39.27
N THR A 668 -7.69 -2.41 38.85
CA THR A 668 -8.14 -3.63 39.52
C THR A 668 -8.05 -4.82 38.58
N LEU A 669 -7.28 -5.85 38.95
CA LEU A 669 -7.13 -7.11 38.22
C LEU A 669 -7.45 -8.28 39.15
N THR A 670 -8.58 -8.95 38.93
CA THR A 670 -9.06 -10.03 39.82
C THR A 670 -8.64 -11.42 39.36
N TYR A 671 -8.30 -11.60 38.08
CA TYR A 671 -8.06 -12.91 37.45
C TYR A 671 -6.68 -13.00 36.81
N SER A 672 -6.19 -14.24 36.65
CA SER A 672 -4.80 -14.54 36.34
C SER A 672 -4.40 -14.18 34.90
N ASN A 673 -3.09 -13.98 34.70
CA ASN A 673 -2.44 -13.62 33.43
C ASN A 673 -2.90 -12.28 32.83
N SER A 674 -3.44 -11.36 33.63
CA SER A 674 -4.03 -10.11 33.17
C SER A 674 -3.07 -8.92 33.28
N VAL A 675 -3.24 -7.91 32.44
CA VAL A 675 -2.41 -6.69 32.42
C VAL A 675 -3.30 -5.45 32.39
N ALA A 676 -3.04 -4.49 33.28
CA ALA A 676 -3.69 -3.19 33.32
C ALA A 676 -2.66 -2.07 33.45
N ILE A 677 -2.58 -1.18 32.46
CA ILE A 677 -1.65 -0.04 32.46
C ILE A 677 -2.46 1.24 32.25
N GLY A 678 -2.53 2.11 33.27
CA GLY A 678 -3.25 3.37 33.18
C GLY A 678 -4.01 3.76 34.45
N SER A 679 -5.26 4.21 34.29
CA SER A 679 -6.05 4.82 35.37
C SER A 679 -7.47 4.26 35.44
N VAL A 680 -7.89 3.70 36.58
CA VAL A 680 -9.24 3.16 36.80
C VAL A 680 -9.60 2.06 35.79
N CYS A 681 -8.63 1.21 35.43
CA CYS A 681 -8.84 0.07 34.55
C CYS A 681 -9.33 -1.16 35.34
N THR A 682 -10.30 -1.91 34.82
CA THR A 682 -10.89 -3.08 35.52
C THR A 682 -10.83 -4.35 34.67
N GLY A 683 -10.06 -5.35 35.13
CA GLY A 683 -9.93 -6.68 34.52
C GLY A 683 -10.63 -7.75 35.35
N SER A 684 -11.71 -8.31 34.80
CA SER A 684 -12.65 -9.22 35.48
C SER A 684 -12.72 -10.62 34.87
N ALA A 685 -11.74 -11.00 34.06
CA ALA A 685 -11.60 -12.32 33.45
C ALA A 685 -10.11 -12.64 33.18
N ASN A 686 -9.79 -13.90 32.84
CA ASN A 686 -8.42 -14.36 32.67
C ASN A 686 -7.79 -13.80 31.40
N GLY A 687 -6.47 -13.52 31.43
CA GLY A 687 -5.74 -13.10 30.23
C GLY A 687 -6.17 -11.74 29.66
N THR A 688 -6.82 -10.89 30.46
CA THR A 688 -7.31 -9.59 29.97
C THR A 688 -6.18 -8.58 29.80
N ILE A 689 -6.24 -7.73 28.77
CA ILE A 689 -5.24 -6.66 28.54
C ILE A 689 -5.95 -5.31 28.46
N ILE A 690 -5.61 -4.38 29.35
CA ILE A 690 -6.24 -3.06 29.43
C ILE A 690 -5.16 -1.99 29.45
N ILE A 691 -5.22 -1.03 28.52
CA ILE A 691 -4.27 0.10 28.48
C ILE A 691 -5.04 1.39 28.23
N GLY A 692 -5.07 2.32 29.19
CA GLY A 692 -5.75 3.60 29.03
C GLY A 692 -6.42 4.14 30.29
N SER A 693 -7.68 4.56 30.21
CA SER A 693 -8.38 5.17 31.35
C SER A 693 -9.87 4.82 31.42
N SER A 694 -10.34 4.44 32.60
CA SER A 694 -11.75 4.12 32.89
C SER A 694 -12.31 3.02 31.97
N SER A 695 -11.47 2.05 31.62
CA SER A 695 -11.75 0.99 30.63
C SER A 695 -11.83 -0.39 31.30
N THR A 696 -12.73 -1.24 30.78
CA THR A 696 -13.06 -2.55 31.37
C THR A 696 -12.80 -3.67 30.36
N ALA A 697 -12.21 -4.78 30.83
CA ALA A 697 -12.16 -6.04 30.12
C ALA A 697 -12.73 -7.16 31.01
N SER A 698 -13.70 -7.91 30.51
CA SER A 698 -14.53 -8.83 31.31
C SER A 698 -14.89 -10.16 30.65
N GLY A 699 -14.51 -10.38 29.39
CA GLY A 699 -14.44 -11.71 28.77
C GLY A 699 -13.04 -12.31 28.87
N ASP A 700 -12.91 -13.64 28.86
CA ASP A 700 -11.62 -14.32 28.89
C ASP A 700 -10.81 -13.95 27.62
N GLY A 701 -9.55 -13.52 27.80
CA GLY A 701 -8.69 -13.04 26.72
C GLY A 701 -9.08 -11.67 26.13
N ALA A 702 -10.03 -10.94 26.73
CA ALA A 702 -10.53 -9.68 26.18
C ALA A 702 -9.53 -8.51 26.31
N MET A 703 -9.51 -7.63 25.31
CA MET A 703 -8.57 -6.50 25.22
C MET A 703 -9.30 -5.16 25.14
N SER A 704 -8.99 -4.22 26.05
CA SER A 704 -9.64 -2.91 26.15
C SER A 704 -8.61 -1.77 26.14
N LEU A 705 -8.47 -1.08 25.01
CA LEU A 705 -7.40 -0.12 24.75
C LEU A 705 -7.96 1.28 24.51
N GLY A 706 -7.61 2.23 25.39
CA GLY A 706 -8.01 3.63 25.31
C GLY A 706 -8.93 4.07 26.44
N THR A 707 -9.85 4.99 26.17
CA THR A 707 -10.60 5.73 27.22
C THR A 707 -12.09 5.43 27.18
N TRP A 708 -12.63 4.91 28.30
CA TRP A 708 -14.01 4.43 28.45
C TRP A 708 -14.36 3.26 27.49
N MET A 709 -13.47 2.30 27.29
CA MET A 709 -13.72 1.15 26.42
C MET A 709 -14.17 -0.09 27.21
N ASN A 710 -15.07 -0.91 26.65
CA ASN A 710 -15.64 -2.09 27.30
C ASN A 710 -15.49 -3.34 26.41
N ALA A 711 -14.54 -4.22 26.73
CA ALA A 711 -14.40 -5.52 26.09
C ALA A 711 -15.07 -6.58 26.97
N ILE A 712 -16.24 -7.08 26.55
CA ILE A 712 -17.15 -7.90 27.36
C ILE A 712 -17.23 -9.34 26.84
N GLY A 713 -17.15 -9.56 25.53
CA GLY A 713 -17.15 -10.92 24.96
C GLY A 713 -15.79 -11.61 25.16
N ASP A 714 -15.79 -12.94 25.23
CA ASP A 714 -14.54 -13.72 25.23
C ASP A 714 -13.77 -13.46 23.93
N TYR A 715 -12.45 -13.28 24.03
CA TYR A 715 -11.55 -12.86 22.94
C TYR A 715 -11.94 -11.54 22.24
N SER A 716 -12.84 -10.72 22.83
CA SER A 716 -13.26 -9.45 22.24
C SER A 716 -12.19 -8.35 22.38
N MET A 717 -12.26 -7.35 21.49
CA MET A 717 -11.30 -6.25 21.42
C MET A 717 -12.03 -4.91 21.27
N ALA A 718 -11.91 -4.03 22.26
CA ALA A 718 -12.46 -2.68 22.24
C ALA A 718 -11.32 -1.64 22.23
N ILE A 719 -11.11 -0.95 21.11
CA ILE A 719 -10.03 0.04 20.94
C ILE A 719 -10.61 1.42 20.60
N GLY A 720 -10.23 2.44 21.38
CA GLY A 720 -10.45 3.84 21.03
C GLY A 720 -10.91 4.73 22.18
N LEU A 721 -11.99 5.49 21.97
CA LEU A 721 -12.39 6.59 22.85
C LEU A 721 -13.93 6.69 22.96
N ASN A 722 -14.40 7.29 24.06
CA ASN A 722 -15.80 7.71 24.28
C ASN A 722 -16.85 6.58 24.36
N GLY A 723 -16.60 5.46 25.03
CA GLY A 723 -17.67 4.54 25.42
C GLY A 723 -17.86 3.28 24.57
N GLY A 724 -16.92 2.95 23.68
CA GLY A 724 -17.10 1.82 22.75
C GLY A 724 -17.14 0.46 23.45
N THR A 725 -18.01 -0.44 22.98
CA THR A 725 -18.29 -1.75 23.58
C THR A 725 -18.16 -2.88 22.56
N ALA A 726 -17.40 -3.92 22.89
CA ALA A 726 -17.30 -5.16 22.14
C ALA A 726 -17.83 -6.32 23.02
N SER A 727 -19.09 -6.73 22.85
CA SER A 727 -19.75 -7.73 23.71
C SER A 727 -19.99 -9.08 23.04
N GLY A 728 -19.76 -9.21 21.73
CA GLY A 728 -19.76 -10.50 21.07
C GLY A 728 -18.45 -11.26 21.29
N GLU A 729 -18.52 -12.58 21.36
CA GLU A 729 -17.35 -13.45 21.33
C GLU A 729 -16.51 -13.18 20.07
N SER A 730 -15.20 -12.99 20.21
CA SER A 730 -14.28 -12.61 19.13
C SER A 730 -14.69 -11.33 18.35
N SER A 731 -15.49 -10.44 18.94
CA SER A 731 -15.90 -9.18 18.31
C SER A 731 -14.84 -8.08 18.46
N ILE A 732 -14.80 -7.13 17.51
CA ILE A 732 -13.84 -6.02 17.48
C ILE A 732 -14.59 -4.71 17.30
N ALA A 733 -14.37 -3.73 18.19
CA ALA A 733 -14.84 -2.35 18.05
C ALA A 733 -13.64 -1.39 18.03
N PHE A 734 -13.33 -0.79 16.88
CA PHE A 734 -12.14 0.05 16.67
C PHE A 734 -12.52 1.48 16.24
N GLY A 735 -12.53 2.44 17.18
CA GLY A 735 -12.84 3.84 16.89
C GLY A 735 -13.52 4.60 18.03
N ASN A 736 -14.40 5.56 17.70
CA ASN A 736 -15.07 6.41 18.68
C ASN A 736 -16.50 5.95 18.93
N ASN A 737 -16.83 5.61 20.18
CA ASN A 737 -18.18 5.22 20.62
C ASN A 737 -18.84 4.16 19.69
N LEU A 738 -18.12 3.06 19.44
CA LEU A 738 -18.56 1.97 18.58
C LEU A 738 -19.04 0.76 19.37
N ASN A 739 -20.01 0.04 18.84
CA ASN A 739 -20.69 -1.08 19.48
C ASN A 739 -20.68 -2.31 18.56
N ALA A 740 -19.88 -3.31 18.90
CA ALA A 740 -19.87 -4.64 18.27
C ALA A 740 -20.54 -5.62 19.24
N TYR A 741 -21.72 -6.12 18.88
CA TYR A 741 -22.57 -6.90 19.80
C TYR A 741 -22.72 -8.37 19.40
N SER A 742 -22.64 -8.71 18.11
CA SER A 742 -22.70 -10.10 17.64
C SER A 742 -21.34 -10.79 17.73
N ALA A 743 -21.35 -12.12 17.88
CA ALA A 743 -20.12 -12.90 17.77
C ALA A 743 -19.41 -12.65 16.43
N PHE A 744 -18.07 -12.58 16.42
CA PHE A 744 -17.23 -12.32 15.24
C PHE A 744 -17.48 -10.99 14.51
N GLU A 745 -18.29 -10.07 15.06
CA GLU A 745 -18.59 -8.77 14.44
C GLU A 745 -17.39 -7.82 14.54
N GLN A 746 -17.04 -7.18 13.42
CA GLN A 746 -15.98 -6.16 13.34
C GLN A 746 -16.58 -4.79 12.99
N VAL A 747 -16.39 -3.81 13.87
CA VAL A 747 -16.97 -2.46 13.74
C VAL A 747 -15.86 -1.43 13.76
N VAL A 748 -15.81 -0.55 12.75
CA VAL A 748 -14.80 0.51 12.61
C VAL A 748 -15.43 1.88 12.41
N GLY A 749 -14.71 2.96 12.74
CA GLY A 749 -15.11 4.34 12.45
C GLY A 749 -15.60 5.16 13.65
N TYR A 750 -16.77 5.81 13.51
CA TYR A 750 -17.29 6.79 14.48
C TYR A 750 -18.82 6.62 14.62
N GLN A 751 -19.30 6.29 15.83
CA GLN A 751 -20.71 6.02 16.19
C GLN A 751 -21.53 5.21 15.17
N ASN A 752 -21.48 3.88 15.26
CA ASN A 752 -22.38 2.97 14.54
C ASN A 752 -23.74 2.84 15.27
N THR A 753 -24.77 2.42 14.55
CA THR A 753 -26.10 2.17 15.11
C THR A 753 -26.10 1.02 16.11
N SER A 754 -26.91 1.13 17.17
CA SER A 754 -27.14 0.01 18.09
C SER A 754 -27.86 -1.12 17.37
N TYR A 755 -27.39 -2.34 17.61
CA TYR A 755 -27.88 -3.56 16.98
C TYR A 755 -28.33 -4.57 18.05
N THR A 756 -29.26 -5.47 17.72
CA THR A 756 -29.63 -6.60 18.58
C THR A 756 -29.33 -7.88 17.81
N PRO A 757 -28.26 -8.61 18.16
CA PRO A 757 -27.87 -9.83 17.47
C PRO A 757 -28.79 -11.00 17.81
N ASN A 758 -28.90 -11.96 16.90
CA ASN A 758 -29.46 -13.28 17.17
C ASN A 758 -28.53 -14.08 18.10
N SER A 759 -27.21 -13.89 17.99
CA SER A 759 -26.24 -14.54 18.88
C SER A 759 -25.03 -13.68 19.23
N THR A 760 -24.68 -13.68 20.53
CA THR A 760 -23.48 -13.05 21.06
C THR A 760 -22.29 -13.99 21.18
N THR A 761 -22.47 -15.31 20.96
CA THR A 761 -21.40 -16.34 21.11
C THR A 761 -21.28 -17.32 19.94
N THR A 762 -22.19 -17.29 18.97
CA THR A 762 -22.16 -18.22 17.83
C THR A 762 -22.38 -17.50 16.50
N TRP A 763 -21.91 -18.11 15.41
CA TRP A 763 -22.18 -17.63 14.06
C TRP A 763 -23.67 -17.78 13.73
N ASP A 764 -24.35 -16.67 13.40
CA ASP A 764 -25.72 -16.62 12.89
C ASP A 764 -25.73 -15.86 11.56
N ASP A 765 -26.22 -16.47 10.49
CA ASP A 765 -26.11 -15.94 9.13
C ASP A 765 -26.84 -14.59 8.91
N ALA A 766 -27.83 -14.26 9.74
CA ALA A 766 -28.53 -12.97 9.68
C ALA A 766 -27.85 -11.87 10.51
N ASP A 767 -26.83 -12.21 11.30
CA ASP A 767 -26.10 -11.25 12.11
C ASP A 767 -25.03 -10.48 11.32
N ARG A 768 -24.67 -9.30 11.83
CA ARG A 768 -23.59 -8.47 11.29
C ARG A 768 -22.23 -9.16 11.40
N LEU A 769 -21.41 -9.06 10.37
CA LEU A 769 -20.02 -9.49 10.31
C LEU A 769 -19.07 -8.29 10.28
N PHE A 770 -19.38 -7.26 9.49
CA PHE A 770 -18.56 -6.05 9.36
C PHE A 770 -19.41 -4.80 9.25
N VAL A 771 -19.03 -3.73 9.95
CA VAL A 771 -19.76 -2.44 9.98
C VAL A 771 -18.79 -1.26 9.93
N ILE A 772 -19.10 -0.26 9.11
CA ILE A 772 -18.44 1.05 9.13
C ILE A 772 -19.39 2.09 9.72
N GLY A 773 -19.13 2.55 10.94
CA GLY A 773 -19.87 3.63 11.59
C GLY A 773 -19.44 5.02 11.09
N ASN A 774 -20.40 5.89 10.77
CA ASN A 774 -20.17 7.26 10.29
C ASN A 774 -21.04 8.35 10.97
N GLY A 775 -21.60 8.06 12.15
CA GLY A 775 -22.52 8.94 12.86
C GLY A 775 -21.86 10.12 13.60
N TYR A 776 -21.73 11.29 12.98
CA TYR A 776 -21.09 12.43 13.66
C TYR A 776 -21.94 13.03 14.81
N VAL A 777 -23.27 13.10 14.64
CA VAL A 777 -24.21 13.69 15.62
C VAL A 777 -25.23 12.66 16.14
N SER A 778 -25.62 11.73 15.28
CA SER A 778 -26.49 10.59 15.58
C SER A 778 -25.81 9.32 15.07
N PRO A 779 -25.92 8.18 15.77
CA PRO A 779 -25.40 6.89 15.30
C PRO A 779 -25.86 6.54 13.88
N SER A 780 -24.93 6.10 13.03
CA SER A 780 -25.20 5.80 11.61
C SER A 780 -24.17 4.81 11.07
N ASP A 781 -24.63 3.94 10.15
CA ASP A 781 -23.80 2.93 9.49
C ASP A 781 -23.67 3.28 8.00
N ALA A 782 -22.44 3.51 7.52
CA ALA A 782 -22.16 3.73 6.10
C ALA A 782 -22.30 2.43 5.29
N MET A 783 -21.83 1.33 5.89
CA MET A 783 -21.78 0.00 5.27
C MET A 783 -22.01 -1.06 6.34
N VAL A 784 -22.81 -2.08 6.01
CA VAL A 784 -23.07 -3.26 6.84
C VAL A 784 -22.91 -4.50 5.97
N VAL A 785 -22.13 -5.48 6.42
CA VAL A 785 -22.02 -6.81 5.82
C VAL A 785 -22.57 -7.81 6.82
N LEU A 786 -23.54 -8.62 6.40
CA LEU A 786 -24.08 -9.72 7.19
C LEU A 786 -23.23 -10.99 7.01
N LYS A 787 -23.30 -11.92 7.97
CA LYS A 787 -22.54 -13.17 7.97
C LYS A 787 -22.87 -14.09 6.77
N ASN A 788 -24.09 -14.00 6.23
CA ASN A 788 -24.45 -14.66 4.96
C ASN A 788 -23.82 -14.02 3.69
N GLY A 789 -23.02 -12.95 3.84
CA GLY A 789 -22.36 -12.20 2.78
C GLY A 789 -23.21 -11.11 2.10
N ASP A 790 -24.43 -10.83 2.57
CA ASP A 790 -25.25 -9.74 2.05
C ASP A 790 -24.69 -8.39 2.53
N THR A 791 -24.44 -7.49 1.57
CA THR A 791 -23.78 -6.20 1.81
C THR A 791 -24.73 -5.04 1.56
N GLY A 792 -24.98 -4.24 2.59
CA GLY A 792 -25.74 -3.00 2.55
C GLY A 792 -24.83 -1.76 2.57
N ILE A 793 -25.11 -0.79 1.71
CA ILE A 793 -24.57 0.57 1.80
C ILE A 793 -25.74 1.52 2.06
N GLY A 794 -25.74 2.20 3.20
CA GLY A 794 -26.86 3.02 3.67
C GLY A 794 -28.15 2.25 4.06
N THR A 795 -28.10 0.92 4.07
CA THR A 795 -29.08 0.02 4.70
C THR A 795 -28.39 -0.89 5.70
N SER A 796 -29.04 -1.16 6.83
CA SER A 796 -28.53 -2.05 7.90
C SER A 796 -29.14 -3.45 7.87
N THR A 797 -30.09 -3.70 6.95
CA THR A 797 -30.73 -4.99 6.72
C THR A 797 -30.79 -5.27 5.21
N PRO A 798 -29.65 -5.50 4.53
CA PRO A 798 -29.64 -5.82 3.11
C PRO A 798 -30.45 -7.09 2.85
N SER A 799 -31.38 -7.00 1.90
CA SER A 799 -32.26 -8.09 1.45
C SER A 799 -31.69 -8.87 0.25
N ARG A 800 -30.50 -8.47 -0.22
CA ARG A 800 -29.82 -8.93 -1.42
C ARG A 800 -28.30 -8.92 -1.18
N LYS A 801 -27.56 -9.66 -2.02
CA LYS A 801 -26.09 -9.76 -1.94
C LYS A 801 -25.37 -8.41 -1.96
N PHE A 802 -25.90 -7.45 -2.71
CA PHE A 802 -25.47 -6.06 -2.68
C PHE A 802 -26.70 -5.16 -2.78
N GLU A 803 -26.93 -4.32 -1.78
CA GLU A 803 -28.04 -3.37 -1.69
C GLU A 803 -27.50 -1.98 -1.35
N VAL A 804 -27.77 -1.00 -2.21
CA VAL A 804 -27.49 0.42 -1.94
C VAL A 804 -28.82 1.10 -1.66
N SER A 805 -28.90 1.85 -0.56
CA SER A 805 -30.11 2.53 -0.13
C SER A 805 -29.78 3.87 0.52
N GLY A 806 -30.57 4.90 0.27
CA GLY A 806 -30.29 6.26 0.73
C GLY A 806 -31.01 7.33 -0.09
N VAL A 807 -30.93 8.58 0.38
CA VAL A 807 -31.52 9.75 -0.28
C VAL A 807 -30.51 10.42 -1.22
N GLY A 808 -30.90 10.60 -2.49
CA GLY A 808 -30.05 11.20 -3.54
C GLY A 808 -29.85 10.27 -4.74
N GLU A 809 -29.08 10.74 -5.74
CA GLU A 809 -28.74 9.95 -6.93
C GLU A 809 -27.78 8.81 -6.56
N GLN A 810 -28.20 7.57 -6.79
CA GLN A 810 -27.40 6.37 -6.51
C GLN A 810 -26.74 5.86 -7.79
N PHE A 811 -25.46 6.16 -7.99
CA PHE A 811 -24.69 5.64 -9.13
C PHE A 811 -23.99 4.33 -8.77
N VAL A 812 -24.42 3.23 -9.39
CA VAL A 812 -23.79 1.90 -9.23
C VAL A 812 -23.20 1.45 -10.57
N ARG A 813 -21.86 1.52 -10.73
CA ARG A 813 -21.16 0.83 -11.83
C ARG A 813 -20.98 -0.64 -11.45
N VAL A 814 -21.71 -1.54 -12.09
CA VAL A 814 -21.45 -3.00 -12.01
C VAL A 814 -20.75 -3.45 -13.29
N SER A 815 -19.51 -3.92 -13.16
CA SER A 815 -18.88 -4.77 -14.17
C SER A 815 -18.84 -6.20 -13.66
N SER A 816 -19.30 -7.17 -14.46
CA SER A 816 -19.16 -8.59 -14.14
C SER A 816 -18.47 -9.32 -15.28
N VAL A 817 -17.38 -10.01 -14.97
CA VAL A 817 -16.85 -11.07 -15.84
C VAL A 817 -17.50 -12.39 -15.44
N ASN A 818 -18.44 -12.83 -16.29
CA ASN A 818 -19.08 -14.15 -16.37
C ASN A 818 -20.29 -14.50 -15.46
N HIS A 819 -21.42 -14.64 -16.18
CA HIS A 819 -22.67 -15.37 -15.89
C HIS A 819 -23.73 -14.77 -14.95
N ASP A 820 -24.92 -14.58 -15.56
CA ASP A 820 -26.26 -14.35 -15.00
C ASP A 820 -26.63 -12.97 -14.41
N ILE A 821 -26.58 -11.98 -15.32
CA ILE A 821 -27.54 -10.87 -15.49
C ILE A 821 -27.86 -10.04 -14.23
N CYS A 822 -27.14 -8.93 -14.09
CA CYS A 822 -27.56 -7.81 -13.27
C CYS A 822 -28.71 -7.05 -13.96
N GLY A 823 -29.86 -6.95 -13.30
CA GLY A 823 -30.87 -5.95 -13.66
C GLY A 823 -30.35 -4.55 -13.31
N TYR A 824 -30.49 -3.61 -14.25
CA TYR A 824 -30.00 -2.23 -14.11
C TYR A 824 -31.21 -1.32 -13.88
N GLU A 825 -31.18 -0.49 -12.83
CA GLU A 825 -32.21 0.51 -12.53
C GLU A 825 -31.70 1.90 -13.00
N TRP A 826 -32.44 2.56 -13.88
CA TRP A 826 -32.06 3.87 -14.46
C TRP A 826 -32.84 5.00 -13.77
N PHE A 827 -32.12 5.89 -13.11
CA PHE A 827 -32.56 7.23 -12.64
C PHE A 827 -33.82 7.30 -11.76
N ARG A 828 -33.63 7.46 -10.45
CA ARG A 828 -34.69 7.88 -9.53
C ARG A 828 -34.56 9.36 -9.18
N SER A 829 -35.38 10.20 -9.79
CA SER A 829 -35.64 11.57 -9.33
C SER A 829 -37.15 11.82 -9.20
N ASP A 830 -37.59 11.99 -7.95
CA ASP A 830 -38.93 12.39 -7.52
C ASP A 830 -40.13 11.47 -7.88
N PRO A 831 -41.27 11.57 -7.16
CA PRO A 831 -42.37 10.63 -7.29
C PRO A 831 -43.27 10.97 -8.49
N GLY A 832 -43.32 10.06 -9.47
CA GLY A 832 -44.29 10.11 -10.57
C GLY A 832 -43.78 9.71 -11.96
N TYR A 833 -42.68 8.96 -12.07
CA TYR A 833 -42.13 8.56 -13.38
C TYR A 833 -41.70 7.09 -13.47
N TYR A 834 -41.65 6.61 -14.73
CA TYR A 834 -41.56 5.21 -15.12
C TYR A 834 -40.18 4.57 -14.85
N ASP A 835 -40.16 3.42 -14.20
CA ASP A 835 -38.97 2.59 -14.03
C ASP A 835 -38.73 1.73 -15.28
N CYS A 836 -37.58 1.91 -15.94
CA CYS A 836 -37.18 1.19 -17.16
C CYS A 836 -36.31 -0.02 -16.83
N ARG A 837 -36.87 -1.22 -17.01
CA ARG A 837 -36.24 -2.49 -16.62
C ARG A 837 -35.69 -3.26 -17.82
N VAL A 838 -34.44 -3.68 -17.70
CA VAL A 838 -33.82 -4.71 -18.54
C VAL A 838 -33.66 -5.98 -17.69
N TYR A 839 -34.40 -7.03 -18.00
CA TYR A 839 -34.44 -8.25 -17.17
C TYR A 839 -34.60 -9.53 -18.00
N ASN A 840 -34.20 -10.67 -17.41
CA ASN A 840 -34.41 -11.98 -18.02
C ASN A 840 -35.64 -12.65 -17.39
N ASN A 841 -36.54 -13.15 -18.24
CA ASN A 841 -37.68 -13.93 -17.79
C ASN A 841 -37.80 -15.21 -18.65
N GLY A 842 -37.45 -16.35 -18.05
CA GLY A 842 -37.50 -17.67 -18.69
C GLY A 842 -36.52 -17.83 -19.86
N GLY A 843 -35.34 -17.22 -19.79
CA GLY A 843 -34.31 -17.26 -20.84
C GLY A 843 -34.48 -16.19 -21.93
N ASN A 844 -35.44 -15.27 -21.79
CA ASN A 844 -35.73 -14.22 -22.77
C ASN A 844 -35.34 -12.86 -22.17
N LEU A 845 -34.59 -12.05 -22.91
CA LEU A 845 -34.23 -10.68 -22.52
C LEU A 845 -35.43 -9.76 -22.79
N ARG A 846 -35.84 -8.97 -21.81
CA ARG A 846 -36.98 -8.05 -21.92
C ARG A 846 -36.60 -6.64 -21.54
N PHE A 847 -37.13 -5.69 -22.31
CA PHE A 847 -37.19 -4.27 -22.00
C PHE A 847 -38.64 -3.95 -21.63
N ALA A 848 -38.84 -3.37 -20.46
CA ALA A 848 -40.17 -3.12 -19.91
C ALA A 848 -40.21 -1.81 -19.12
N TYR A 849 -41.41 -1.29 -18.88
CA TYR A 849 -41.62 -0.22 -17.91
C TYR A 849 -42.53 -0.66 -16.77
N SER A 850 -42.33 -0.10 -15.58
CA SER A 850 -43.27 -0.17 -14.46
C SER A 850 -43.85 1.23 -14.22
N ALA A 851 -45.17 1.35 -14.26
CA ALA A 851 -45.90 2.54 -13.83
C ALA A 851 -46.53 2.24 -12.46
N ASP A 852 -46.18 3.04 -11.46
CA ASP A 852 -46.60 3.01 -10.04
C ASP A 852 -46.54 1.67 -9.28
N ASP A 853 -45.98 1.73 -8.07
CA ASP A 853 -46.09 0.71 -7.01
C ASP A 853 -45.54 -0.71 -7.31
N LEU A 854 -44.48 -0.81 -8.12
CA LEU A 854 -43.55 -1.96 -8.27
C LEU A 854 -44.14 -3.33 -8.72
N THR A 855 -45.46 -3.48 -8.77
CA THR A 855 -46.15 -4.78 -8.91
C THR A 855 -46.60 -5.10 -10.34
N THR A 856 -46.76 -4.11 -11.21
CA THR A 856 -47.19 -4.29 -12.61
C THR A 856 -46.11 -3.84 -13.61
N VAL A 857 -45.50 -4.81 -14.28
CA VAL A 857 -44.48 -4.61 -15.33
C VAL A 857 -45.10 -4.80 -16.71
N THR A 858 -44.93 -3.82 -17.60
CA THR A 858 -45.40 -3.85 -18.99
C THR A 858 -44.24 -4.07 -19.93
N ASP A 859 -44.16 -5.25 -20.55
CA ASP A 859 -43.10 -5.60 -21.50
C ASP A 859 -43.26 -4.83 -22.83
N LEU A 860 -42.31 -3.93 -23.12
CA LEU A 860 -42.23 -3.17 -24.37
C LEU A 860 -41.63 -4.01 -25.49
N VAL A 861 -40.48 -4.63 -25.24
CA VAL A 861 -39.74 -5.44 -26.22
C VAL A 861 -39.23 -6.72 -25.58
N THR A 862 -39.59 -7.87 -26.16
CA THR A 862 -39.15 -9.20 -25.74
C THR A 862 -38.24 -9.81 -26.81
N PHE A 863 -36.98 -10.06 -26.47
CA PHE A 863 -36.04 -10.84 -27.25
C PHE A 863 -36.03 -12.27 -26.73
N ARG A 864 -36.60 -13.21 -27.49
CA ARG A 864 -36.56 -14.63 -27.12
C ARG A 864 -35.17 -15.22 -27.33
N SER A 865 -34.82 -16.24 -26.54
CA SER A 865 -33.61 -17.05 -26.78
C SER A 865 -33.56 -17.71 -28.17
N SER A 866 -34.70 -17.82 -28.85
CA SER A 866 -34.81 -18.28 -30.24
C SER A 866 -34.48 -17.21 -31.30
N GLY A 867 -34.11 -15.99 -30.91
CA GLY A 867 -33.85 -14.86 -31.83
C GLY A 867 -35.10 -14.10 -32.29
N ASN A 868 -36.30 -14.46 -31.81
CA ASN A 868 -37.55 -13.76 -32.14
C ASN A 868 -37.72 -12.51 -31.28
N VAL A 869 -38.00 -11.36 -31.91
CA VAL A 869 -38.29 -10.08 -31.24
C VAL A 869 -39.79 -9.82 -31.24
N GLY A 870 -40.35 -9.47 -30.09
CA GLY A 870 -41.76 -9.14 -29.90
C GLY A 870 -41.91 -7.73 -29.36
N ILE A 871 -42.64 -6.84 -30.03
CA ILE A 871 -42.94 -5.49 -29.52
C ILE A 871 -44.39 -5.46 -29.04
N GLY A 872 -44.57 -5.14 -27.75
CA GLY A 872 -45.84 -5.25 -27.03
C GLY A 872 -46.40 -6.67 -26.89
N THR A 873 -45.64 -7.70 -27.29
CA THR A 873 -46.00 -9.12 -27.17
C THR A 873 -44.86 -9.94 -26.58
N THR A 874 -45.19 -10.81 -25.62
CA THR A 874 -44.23 -11.62 -24.86
C THR A 874 -43.96 -12.99 -25.49
N ALA A 875 -44.69 -13.36 -26.55
CA ALA A 875 -44.59 -14.67 -27.20
C ALA A 875 -44.49 -14.57 -28.74
N PRO A 876 -43.53 -13.81 -29.30
CA PRO A 876 -43.37 -13.71 -30.75
C PRO A 876 -43.11 -15.08 -31.38
N ALA A 877 -43.94 -15.45 -32.35
CA ALA A 877 -43.87 -16.66 -33.16
C ALA A 877 -43.01 -16.48 -34.44
N TYR A 878 -42.77 -15.22 -34.82
CA TYR A 878 -41.95 -14.81 -35.96
C TYR A 878 -40.71 -14.03 -35.49
N GLN A 879 -39.72 -13.90 -36.37
CA GLN A 879 -38.45 -13.21 -36.07
C GLN A 879 -38.65 -11.75 -35.62
N LEU A 880 -39.69 -11.08 -36.13
CA LEU A 880 -40.26 -9.88 -35.56
C LEU A 880 -41.79 -10.03 -35.53
N GLN A 881 -42.42 -9.78 -34.38
CA GLN A 881 -43.88 -9.75 -34.24
C GLN A 881 -44.31 -8.55 -33.38
N LEU A 882 -45.46 -7.97 -33.73
CA LEU A 882 -46.08 -6.85 -33.04
C LEU A 882 -47.39 -7.31 -32.38
N SER A 883 -47.81 -6.64 -31.32
CA SER A 883 -49.10 -6.91 -30.65
C SER A 883 -50.31 -6.22 -31.30
N THR A 884 -50.07 -5.21 -32.14
CA THR A 884 -51.10 -4.43 -32.84
C THR A 884 -50.75 -4.32 -34.33
N ASN A 885 -51.75 -4.02 -35.17
CA ASN A 885 -51.57 -3.81 -36.62
C ASN A 885 -50.93 -2.44 -36.96
N SER A 886 -50.10 -1.89 -36.08
CA SER A 886 -49.50 -0.55 -36.21
C SER A 886 -48.03 -0.62 -36.64
N ALA A 887 -47.78 -1.09 -37.87
CA ALA A 887 -46.48 -0.94 -38.53
C ALA A 887 -46.60 -0.78 -40.04
N ALA A 888 -45.78 0.11 -40.59
CA ALA A 888 -45.69 0.36 -42.01
C ALA A 888 -44.57 -0.48 -42.66
N LYS A 889 -44.85 -1.02 -43.84
CA LYS A 889 -43.83 -1.45 -44.81
C LYS A 889 -44.05 -0.62 -46.09
N PRO A 890 -43.40 0.55 -46.24
CA PRO A 890 -43.88 1.61 -47.15
C PRO A 890 -44.07 1.22 -48.62
N THR A 891 -43.33 0.21 -49.10
CA THR A 891 -43.22 -0.12 -50.53
C THR A 891 -43.75 -1.51 -50.92
N SER A 892 -44.33 -2.31 -50.01
CA SER A 892 -44.95 -3.59 -50.40
C SER A 892 -46.08 -4.04 -49.47
N SER A 893 -47.20 -4.48 -50.04
CA SER A 893 -48.39 -4.95 -49.31
C SER A 893 -48.30 -6.36 -48.71
N ALA A 894 -47.32 -7.18 -49.12
CA ALA A 894 -47.23 -8.58 -48.71
C ALA A 894 -46.48 -8.77 -47.38
N TRP A 895 -47.23 -8.84 -46.28
CA TRP A 895 -46.81 -9.50 -45.05
C TRP A 895 -47.19 -11.00 -45.11
N THR A 896 -46.41 -11.88 -44.47
CA THR A 896 -46.74 -13.31 -44.42
C THR A 896 -47.87 -13.58 -43.42
N ILE A 897 -49.11 -13.58 -43.89
CA ILE A 897 -50.31 -13.82 -43.07
C ILE A 897 -50.59 -15.32 -42.98
N ALA A 898 -50.62 -15.88 -41.77
CA ALA A 898 -50.97 -17.28 -41.55
C ALA A 898 -52.47 -17.54 -41.84
N SER A 899 -52.75 -18.54 -42.68
CA SER A 899 -54.09 -18.76 -43.27
C SER A 899 -54.61 -20.21 -43.10
N ASP A 900 -54.08 -20.96 -42.13
CA ASP A 900 -54.49 -22.35 -41.83
C ASP A 900 -55.95 -22.41 -41.35
N GLY A 901 -56.72 -23.38 -41.87
CA GLY A 901 -58.14 -23.54 -41.55
C GLY A 901 -58.45 -23.82 -40.07
N ARG A 902 -57.49 -24.34 -39.30
CA ARG A 902 -57.62 -24.55 -37.85
C ARG A 902 -57.59 -23.25 -37.04
N LEU A 903 -57.09 -22.16 -37.64
CA LEU A 903 -56.99 -20.84 -37.02
C LEU A 903 -58.19 -19.96 -37.34
N LYS A 904 -59.23 -20.50 -38.01
CA LYS A 904 -60.41 -19.76 -38.47
C LYS A 904 -61.70 -20.41 -37.96
N THR A 905 -62.67 -19.59 -37.60
CA THR A 905 -64.05 -19.99 -37.26
C THR A 905 -65.03 -19.07 -37.98
N ASP A 906 -66.30 -19.47 -38.10
CA ASP A 906 -67.33 -18.73 -38.84
C ASP A 906 -66.97 -18.44 -40.31
N ILE A 907 -66.52 -19.49 -41.02
CA ILE A 907 -66.17 -19.41 -42.44
C ILE A 907 -67.46 -19.32 -43.27
N ARG A 908 -67.62 -18.23 -44.02
CA ARG A 908 -68.76 -17.94 -44.89
C ARG A 908 -68.30 -17.70 -46.33
N GLU A 909 -69.19 -17.90 -47.29
CA GLU A 909 -68.91 -17.54 -48.69
C GLU A 909 -68.80 -16.02 -48.86
N TYR A 910 -67.77 -15.59 -49.59
CA TYR A 910 -67.54 -14.20 -49.92
C TYR A 910 -68.30 -13.88 -51.22
N GLN A 911 -69.30 -13.00 -51.15
CA GLN A 911 -70.25 -12.76 -52.25
C GLN A 911 -69.95 -11.50 -53.10
N ALA A 912 -68.88 -10.75 -52.80
CA ALA A 912 -68.49 -9.64 -53.67
C ALA A 912 -67.85 -10.19 -54.95
N GLY A 913 -68.40 -9.80 -56.10
CA GLY A 913 -68.01 -10.26 -57.43
C GLY A 913 -67.91 -9.11 -58.43
N LEU A 914 -68.24 -9.39 -59.70
CA LEU A 914 -68.01 -8.50 -60.83
C LEU A 914 -68.71 -7.14 -60.66
N ASP A 915 -69.94 -7.13 -60.17
CA ASP A 915 -70.71 -5.91 -59.95
C ASP A 915 -70.05 -4.97 -58.91
N SER A 916 -69.38 -5.53 -57.90
CA SER A 916 -68.62 -4.74 -56.92
C SER A 916 -67.29 -4.27 -57.50
N LEU A 917 -66.58 -5.15 -58.21
CA LEU A 917 -65.30 -4.83 -58.83
C LEU A 917 -65.42 -3.71 -59.87
N MET A 918 -66.50 -3.71 -60.67
CA MET A 918 -66.78 -2.70 -61.69
C MET A 918 -67.08 -1.29 -61.12
N MET A 919 -67.24 -1.15 -59.80
CA MET A 919 -67.37 0.13 -59.11
C MET A 919 -66.06 0.65 -58.50
N ILE A 920 -64.96 -0.10 -58.64
CA ILE A 920 -63.65 0.23 -58.04
C ILE A 920 -62.73 0.77 -59.13
N GLU A 921 -62.36 2.05 -59.03
CA GLU A 921 -61.44 2.70 -59.96
C GLU A 921 -59.99 2.63 -59.45
N PRO A 922 -59.08 1.90 -60.13
CA PRO A 922 -57.66 1.94 -59.83
C PRO A 922 -57.06 3.25 -60.32
N VAL A 923 -56.28 3.92 -59.46
CA VAL A 923 -55.65 5.20 -59.75
C VAL A 923 -54.13 5.13 -59.56
N TRP A 924 -53.43 5.97 -60.32
CA TRP A 924 -52.07 6.37 -59.98
C TRP A 924 -52.14 7.50 -58.95
N PHE A 925 -51.31 7.43 -57.92
CA PHE A 925 -51.20 8.47 -56.90
C PHE A 925 -49.74 8.71 -56.54
N THR A 926 -49.43 9.90 -56.04
CA THR A 926 -48.14 10.23 -55.44
C THR A 926 -48.39 10.68 -54.01
N TYR A 927 -47.72 10.08 -53.04
CA TYR A 927 -47.83 10.52 -51.65
C TYR A 927 -47.26 11.94 -51.50
N THR A 928 -47.83 12.73 -50.60
CA THR A 928 -47.51 14.17 -50.48
C THR A 928 -46.25 14.48 -49.68
N GLY A 929 -45.69 13.51 -48.95
CA GLY A 929 -44.65 13.73 -47.92
C GLY A 929 -45.21 13.90 -46.50
N GLU A 930 -46.52 14.10 -46.38
CA GLU A 930 -47.21 14.30 -45.10
C GLU A 930 -47.37 12.99 -44.31
N ALA A 931 -47.63 13.10 -43.00
CA ALA A 931 -47.82 11.97 -42.07
C ALA A 931 -46.67 10.92 -42.09
N GLY A 932 -45.45 11.36 -42.43
CA GLY A 932 -44.26 10.51 -42.52
C GLY A 932 -44.21 9.57 -43.74
N MET A 933 -45.09 9.77 -44.74
CA MET A 933 -45.09 8.94 -45.96
C MET A 933 -44.01 9.42 -46.95
N PRO A 934 -43.25 8.51 -47.60
CA PRO A 934 -42.26 8.89 -48.60
C PRO A 934 -42.95 9.50 -49.82
N GLN A 935 -42.35 10.50 -50.48
CA GLN A 935 -42.93 11.23 -51.62
C GLN A 935 -42.85 10.43 -52.94
N GLU A 936 -43.30 9.18 -52.91
CA GLU A 936 -43.21 8.21 -54.00
C GLU A 936 -44.53 8.06 -54.77
N THR A 937 -44.43 7.65 -56.04
CA THR A 937 -45.59 7.39 -56.91
C THR A 937 -45.93 5.91 -56.93
N GLY A 938 -47.19 5.58 -56.65
CA GLY A 938 -47.70 4.22 -56.62
C GLY A 938 -49.00 4.04 -57.41
N VAL A 939 -49.43 2.79 -57.52
CA VAL A 939 -50.75 2.39 -58.05
C VAL A 939 -51.58 1.85 -56.89
N GLY A 940 -52.84 2.24 -56.81
CA GLY A 940 -53.76 1.73 -55.79
C GLY A 940 -55.17 2.24 -56.00
N VAL A 941 -55.89 2.42 -54.89
CA VAL A 941 -57.28 2.87 -54.83
C VAL A 941 -57.42 3.93 -53.75
N ILE A 942 -58.28 4.92 -53.96
CA ILE A 942 -58.56 5.94 -52.95
C ILE A 942 -59.44 5.34 -51.85
N ALA A 943 -58.98 5.43 -50.59
CA ALA A 943 -59.65 4.83 -49.45
C ALA A 943 -61.12 5.28 -49.30
N GLN A 944 -61.38 6.58 -49.50
CA GLN A 944 -62.70 7.19 -49.41
C GLN A 944 -63.66 6.72 -50.51
N ASP A 945 -63.15 6.30 -51.67
CA ASP A 945 -63.97 5.77 -52.76
C ASP A 945 -64.22 4.28 -52.58
N LEU A 946 -63.19 3.52 -52.19
CA LEU A 946 -63.34 2.12 -51.82
C LEU A 946 -64.28 1.95 -50.61
N GLN A 947 -64.31 2.87 -49.66
CA GLN A 947 -65.23 2.85 -48.51
C GLN A 947 -66.71 2.76 -48.91
N LYS A 948 -67.08 3.32 -50.07
CA LYS A 948 -68.46 3.33 -50.58
C LYS A 948 -68.88 1.96 -51.14
N VAL A 949 -67.92 1.15 -51.57
CA VAL A 949 -68.12 -0.13 -52.27
C VAL A 949 -67.83 -1.32 -51.33
N ALA A 950 -66.71 -1.25 -50.61
CA ALA A 950 -66.20 -2.26 -49.71
C ALA A 950 -65.72 -1.62 -48.38
N PRO A 951 -66.63 -1.12 -47.53
CA PRO A 951 -66.27 -0.43 -46.28
C PRO A 951 -65.45 -1.30 -45.31
N TYR A 952 -65.57 -2.62 -45.39
CA TYR A 952 -64.80 -3.59 -44.61
C TYR A 952 -63.32 -3.70 -45.01
N MET A 953 -62.90 -3.08 -46.12
CA MET A 953 -61.49 -2.97 -46.50
C MET A 953 -60.82 -1.69 -45.95
N ILE A 954 -61.57 -0.85 -45.22
CA ILE A 954 -61.06 0.44 -44.72
C ILE A 954 -60.78 0.35 -43.22
N THR A 955 -59.65 0.88 -42.80
CA THR A 955 -59.23 0.99 -41.39
C THR A 955 -58.89 2.44 -41.09
N GLU A 956 -59.34 2.95 -39.96
CA GLU A 956 -58.97 4.29 -39.47
C GLU A 956 -57.58 4.24 -38.82
N CYS A 957 -56.71 5.19 -39.13
CA CYS A 957 -55.37 5.30 -38.55
C CYS A 957 -55.06 6.74 -38.12
N THR A 958 -54.66 6.90 -36.86
CA THR A 958 -54.33 8.21 -36.29
C THR A 958 -52.84 8.47 -36.39
N TYR A 959 -52.47 9.63 -36.92
CA TYR A 959 -51.11 10.15 -36.94
C TYR A 959 -50.97 11.27 -35.90
N THR A 960 -49.96 11.19 -35.05
CA THR A 960 -49.64 12.22 -34.05
C THR A 960 -48.36 12.94 -34.46
N ASP A 961 -48.39 14.26 -34.55
CA ASP A 961 -47.20 15.06 -34.92
C ASP A 961 -46.24 15.28 -33.73
N GLU A 962 -45.09 15.91 -33.99
CA GLU A 962 -44.06 16.25 -32.99
C GLU A 962 -44.56 17.17 -31.86
N ASN A 963 -45.73 17.80 -32.02
CA ASN A 963 -46.37 18.66 -31.03
C ASN A 963 -47.51 17.95 -30.27
N GLY A 964 -47.75 16.67 -30.52
CA GLY A 964 -48.82 15.88 -29.89
C GLY A 964 -50.20 16.07 -30.51
N SER A 965 -50.31 16.66 -31.71
CA SER A 965 -51.59 16.87 -32.40
C SER A 965 -51.98 15.64 -33.22
N GLU A 966 -53.13 15.05 -32.90
CA GLU A 966 -53.67 13.86 -33.58
C GLU A 966 -54.49 14.24 -34.83
N THR A 967 -54.25 13.54 -35.94
CA THR A 967 -54.97 13.65 -37.21
C THR A 967 -55.36 12.26 -37.72
N GLU A 968 -56.64 12.05 -38.01
CA GLU A 968 -57.15 10.78 -38.54
C GLU A 968 -56.99 10.69 -40.07
N TYR A 969 -56.49 9.54 -40.52
CA TYR A 969 -56.37 9.14 -41.92
C TYR A 969 -57.05 7.78 -42.14
N LEU A 970 -57.24 7.39 -43.41
CA LEU A 970 -57.83 6.11 -43.78
C LEU A 970 -56.79 5.21 -44.48
N GLY A 971 -56.56 4.03 -43.92
CA GLY A 971 -55.81 2.93 -44.53
C GLY A 971 -56.70 1.95 -45.30
N VAL A 972 -56.09 1.20 -46.21
CA VAL A 972 -56.76 0.19 -47.06
C VAL A 972 -56.14 -1.20 -46.85
N ASP A 973 -56.95 -2.18 -46.47
CA ASP A 973 -56.62 -3.60 -46.53
C ASP A 973 -57.11 -4.21 -47.86
N ASN A 974 -56.18 -4.37 -48.80
CA ASN A 974 -56.45 -4.96 -50.11
C ASN A 974 -56.62 -6.50 -50.09
N GLY A 975 -56.50 -7.17 -48.93
CA GLY A 975 -56.55 -8.63 -48.84
C GLY A 975 -57.85 -9.24 -49.40
N ALA A 976 -58.99 -8.56 -49.22
CA ALA A 976 -60.29 -8.99 -49.74
C ALA A 976 -60.52 -8.63 -51.23
N MET A 977 -59.72 -7.73 -51.80
CA MET A 977 -59.77 -7.35 -53.22
C MET A 977 -59.40 -8.53 -54.14
N THR A 978 -58.36 -9.29 -53.77
CA THR A 978 -57.89 -10.46 -54.53
C THR A 978 -58.98 -11.53 -54.68
N TYR A 979 -59.79 -11.76 -53.64
CA TYR A 979 -60.89 -12.72 -53.69
C TYR A 979 -62.09 -12.18 -54.48
N MET A 980 -62.33 -10.87 -54.46
CA MET A 980 -63.35 -10.22 -55.30
C MET A 980 -63.00 -10.37 -56.79
N LEU A 981 -61.72 -10.19 -57.15
CA LEU A 981 -61.20 -10.44 -58.49
C LEU A 981 -61.40 -11.90 -58.92
N ILE A 982 -61.12 -12.87 -58.04
CA ILE A 982 -61.34 -14.30 -58.33
C ILE A 982 -62.82 -14.59 -58.64
N ASN A 983 -63.74 -14.12 -57.80
CA ASN A 983 -65.18 -14.26 -58.03
C ASN A 983 -65.62 -13.59 -59.34
N SER A 984 -65.14 -12.37 -59.60
CA SER A 984 -65.45 -11.60 -60.82
C SER A 984 -65.03 -12.32 -62.10
N VAL A 985 -63.87 -12.98 -62.09
CA VAL A 985 -63.37 -13.79 -63.22
C VAL A 985 -64.21 -15.06 -63.41
N GLN A 986 -64.64 -15.69 -62.32
CA GLN A 986 -65.55 -16.85 -62.40
C GLN A 986 -66.93 -16.46 -62.97
N GLU A 987 -67.48 -15.32 -62.56
CA GLU A 987 -68.73 -14.76 -63.10
C GLU A 987 -68.59 -14.39 -64.59
N GLN A 988 -67.49 -13.74 -64.99
CA GLN A 988 -67.21 -13.48 -66.42
C GLN A 988 -67.14 -14.76 -67.25
N GLN A 989 -66.52 -15.82 -66.74
CA GLN A 989 -66.42 -17.10 -67.45
C GLN A 989 -67.80 -17.71 -67.73
N VAL A 990 -68.73 -17.64 -66.76
CA VAL A 990 -70.12 -18.10 -66.95
C VAL A 990 -70.84 -17.28 -68.02
N ILE A 991 -70.68 -15.95 -68.01
CA ILE A 991 -71.28 -15.05 -69.03
C ILE A 991 -70.74 -15.37 -70.43
N ILE A 992 -69.45 -15.66 -70.57
CA ILE A 992 -68.80 -16.03 -71.83
C ILE A 992 -69.36 -17.36 -72.36
N GLU A 993 -69.52 -18.37 -71.50
CA GLU A 993 -70.09 -19.67 -71.89
C GLU A 993 -71.55 -19.55 -72.35
N GLU A 994 -72.35 -18.69 -71.72
CA GLU A 994 -73.73 -18.45 -72.11
C GLU A 994 -73.83 -17.68 -73.45
N LEU A 995 -72.94 -16.71 -73.69
CA LEU A 995 -72.81 -16.02 -75.00
C LEU A 995 -72.35 -16.95 -76.12
N LEU A 996 -71.45 -17.91 -75.85
CA LEU A 996 -71.05 -18.93 -76.81
C LEU A 996 -72.23 -19.84 -77.18
N LYS A 997 -73.05 -20.23 -76.20
CA LYS A 997 -74.25 -21.04 -76.38
C LYS A 997 -75.33 -20.34 -77.22
N GLN A 998 -75.52 -19.04 -77.01
CA GLN A 998 -76.41 -18.20 -77.84
C GLN A 998 -75.91 -18.08 -79.29
N ASN A 999 -74.59 -17.96 -79.50
CA ASN A 999 -74.00 -17.96 -80.84
C ASN A 999 -74.15 -19.30 -81.56
N GLU A 1000 -74.10 -20.43 -80.85
CA GLU A 1000 -74.32 -21.75 -81.45
C GLU A 1000 -75.76 -21.94 -81.93
N ASP A 1001 -76.75 -21.46 -81.16
CA ASP A 1001 -78.16 -21.52 -81.54
C ASP A 1001 -78.50 -20.57 -82.71
N LEU A 1002 -77.86 -19.39 -82.75
CA LEU A 1002 -77.92 -18.47 -83.90
C LEU A 1002 -77.33 -19.11 -85.17
N LYS A 1003 -76.20 -19.83 -85.08
CA LYS A 1003 -75.63 -20.57 -86.23
C LYS A 1003 -76.58 -21.64 -86.77
N ARG A 1004 -77.21 -22.45 -85.91
CA ARG A 1004 -78.22 -23.45 -86.33
C ARG A 1004 -79.46 -22.82 -86.99
N ARG A 1005 -79.79 -21.57 -86.65
CA ARG A 1005 -80.88 -20.82 -87.29
C ARG A 1005 -80.48 -20.27 -88.67
N ILE A 1006 -79.20 -19.97 -88.88
CA ILE A 1006 -78.65 -19.53 -90.18
C ILE A 1006 -78.54 -20.72 -91.14
N GLU A 1007 -78.00 -21.88 -90.71
CA GLU A 1007 -77.93 -23.09 -91.56
C GLU A 1007 -79.32 -23.52 -92.09
N LYS A 1008 -80.37 -23.38 -91.26
CA LYS A 1008 -81.76 -23.64 -91.66
C LYS A 1008 -82.38 -22.62 -92.63
N LEU A 1009 -81.75 -21.48 -92.83
CA LEU A 1009 -82.16 -20.45 -93.79
C LEU A 1009 -81.40 -20.55 -95.12
N GLU A 1010 -80.31 -21.31 -95.19
CA GLU A 1010 -79.53 -21.52 -96.42
C GLU A 1010 -79.95 -22.79 -97.21
N GLU A 1011 -80.81 -23.64 -96.63
CA GLU A 1011 -81.45 -24.80 -97.32
C GLU A 1011 -82.83 -24.47 -97.95
N GLN A 1012 -83.24 -23.19 -98.02
CA GLN A 1012 -84.47 -22.71 -98.69
C GLN A 1012 -84.16 -21.81 -99.90
#